data_AF-A0A5P9IZ89-F1
#
_entry.id   AF-A0A5P9IZ89-F1
#
_cell.length_a   1.000
_cell.length_b   1.000
_cell.length_c   1.000
_cell.angle_alpha   90.00
_cell.angle_beta   90.00
_cell.angle_gamma   90.00
#
_symmetry.space_group_name_H-M   'P 1'
#
loop_
_entity.id
_entity.type
_entity.pdbx_description
1 polymer ?
#
loop_
_entity_poly.entity_id
_entity_poly.type
_entity_poly.pdbx_seq_one_letter_code
_entity_poly.pdbx_strand_id
1 'polypeptide(L)'
;MFHKSVLAATIASSFILSGCQSTAQQSNTQVETNQTSAPSQVETPAKPGSVAITLEQAMADPDWIGNQPEGAFWHSDSNTVVYQQKQQGNQLRDTYTQAVGADSATKVTLAQLHTLGDDKAVYSQDNRLQAYVFKGDVFVRDTAANTLVQITKTSAFESAPQFLNDNSLVYRRGNVFMHVDLGSGLHSELANLKLEDKPIKVNEPKSYIAKEQHKLIDYVALQLKNQKDALERDQQLANENSAVVDATIYLGDKKRLVDAQLSPDGSKLIVALTDDRSWRADTDIMPNYITQDAGVESVPARRRVADAKPQGTELVYIDLPSKAKTTLTYNTLPGWNEDVLAEVKRENYARQGKEYESETKRREINLMMDWGWGQSAIQWNRSGSQVAVMLEAWDNKDRWIATVDFKGKKLVNQHRLHDDAWINYTFNDFGWLNTSDTLYFLSEQSGYSHIYTKPLTGKATQRTKGQFEVSDLTLSENDQYLYYKANKKHPGIYEVYRLNLDSGNSEALTSLDGMTDYSLSPDEQKLLLQHSKIMHPPELYVMDAAPGAKVTQLTHTVSEQFKATKLVAPKVVAVPSSHGEQPVYAKVYYPSDYQSDESGNTRKAVIFNHGAGYLQNSHFGWSGYFREFMFHSLLASEGYVVMDMDYRASKGYGRDWRTAIYRQMGTPETQDLVDGVKWMQANANVDVERVGTYGGSYGGFMTFMALFTEPELFQAGAALRPVSDWAHYNAPYTSNILNHPDVDPIAYERSSPIYFAEGLEKPLLINAPMVDDNVFFQDVVRLVQRLIELEKEDFETAIFPVEPHGFVQPSSWLDEYRRIYKLFEENL
;
A
#
# COMPACT_ATOMS: atom_id res chain seq x y z
N MET A 1 46.04 38.57 33.02
CA MET A 1 46.74 39.64 33.80
C MET A 1 46.03 40.96 33.58
N PHE A 2 46.21 41.92 34.50
CA PHE A 2 45.84 43.37 34.46
C PHE A 2 45.11 43.90 33.21
N HIS A 3 43.90 44.46 33.22
CA HIS A 3 43.04 44.98 34.32
C HIS A 3 43.54 46.26 35.02
N LYS A 4 42.85 47.38 34.74
CA LYS A 4 42.63 48.58 35.59
C LYS A 4 41.39 49.31 35.01
N SER A 5 40.26 49.48 35.72
CA SER A 5 39.99 50.44 36.82
C SER A 5 39.72 51.86 36.29
N VAL A 6 38.77 52.66 36.81
CA VAL A 6 38.48 52.99 38.23
C VAL A 6 36.97 53.22 38.51
N LEU A 7 36.62 53.09 39.81
CA LEU A 7 35.41 53.44 40.59
C LEU A 7 34.44 54.51 40.01
N ALA A 8 33.11 54.50 40.19
CA ALA A 8 32.26 54.28 41.39
C ALA A 8 32.28 55.44 42.41
N ALA A 9 31.18 55.90 43.04
CA ALA A 9 29.73 55.61 42.89
C ALA A 9 28.97 56.98 42.93
N THR A 10 27.69 57.21 43.28
CA THR A 10 26.55 56.48 43.91
C THR A 10 25.25 57.22 43.44
N ILE A 11 23.98 57.11 43.90
CA ILE A 11 23.30 56.52 45.07
C ILE A 11 21.81 56.17 44.76
N ALA A 12 21.24 55.23 45.53
CA ALA A 12 19.83 54.99 45.91
C ALA A 12 18.60 55.15 44.96
N SER A 13 17.73 54.12 45.06
CA SER A 13 16.25 54.15 45.06
C SER A 13 15.43 54.14 43.75
N SER A 14 15.01 52.91 43.40
CA SER A 14 13.61 52.51 43.18
C SER A 14 12.66 53.35 42.31
N PHE A 15 12.27 52.83 41.14
CA PHE A 15 11.06 51.99 41.00
C PHE A 15 11.04 51.26 39.64
N ILE A 16 10.22 50.21 39.52
CA ILE A 16 10.08 49.43 38.27
C ILE A 16 9.20 50.19 37.27
N LEU A 17 9.65 50.28 36.02
CA LEU A 17 8.96 50.99 34.94
C LEU A 17 8.55 50.05 33.81
N SER A 18 7.34 50.28 33.28
CA SER A 18 6.81 49.65 32.07
C SER A 18 7.44 50.24 30.80
N GLY A 19 7.59 49.41 29.76
CA GLY A 19 8.05 49.82 28.44
C GLY A 19 6.94 49.71 27.39
N CYS A 20 6.66 50.80 26.67
CA CYS A 20 5.58 50.83 25.67
C CYS A 20 5.99 50.22 24.32
N GLN A 21 5.12 49.34 23.84
CA GLN A 21 4.67 49.17 22.45
C GLN A 21 5.48 49.85 21.31
N SER A 22 5.96 49.03 20.38
CA SER A 22 6.07 49.39 18.97
C SER A 22 4.88 48.80 18.19
N THR A 23 4.19 49.62 17.40
CA THR A 23 2.99 49.19 16.66
C THR A 23 3.34 48.44 15.37
N ALA A 24 3.13 47.11 15.36
CA ALA A 24 3.03 46.32 14.15
C ALA A 24 1.54 46.21 13.72
N GLN A 25 1.26 46.45 12.45
CA GLN A 25 -0.11 46.60 11.94
C GLN A 25 -0.72 45.23 11.60
N GLN A 26 -1.52 44.67 12.52
CA GLN A 26 -2.23 43.41 12.29
C GLN A 26 -3.27 43.56 11.18
N SER A 27 -3.02 42.92 10.03
CA SER A 27 -4.06 42.60 9.06
C SER A 27 -4.93 41.48 9.62
N ASN A 28 -6.15 41.82 10.07
CA ASN A 28 -7.12 40.86 10.56
C ASN A 28 -7.68 39.99 9.43
N THR A 29 -6.91 39.00 8.99
CA THR A 29 -7.45 37.87 8.23
C THR A 29 -8.09 36.92 9.22
N GLN A 30 -9.41 37.00 9.38
CA GLN A 30 -10.15 35.97 10.12
C GLN A 30 -9.96 34.64 9.40
N VAL A 31 -9.20 33.74 10.02
CA VAL A 31 -9.26 32.32 9.68
C VAL A 31 -10.62 31.85 10.19
N GLU A 32 -11.56 31.60 9.28
CA GLU A 32 -12.78 30.87 9.62
C GLU A 32 -12.39 29.43 9.98
N THR A 33 -12.08 29.23 11.26
CA THR A 33 -12.06 27.91 11.87
C THR A 33 -13.49 27.40 11.93
N ASN A 34 -13.97 26.89 10.79
CA ASN A 34 -15.17 26.07 10.71
C ASN A 34 -14.91 24.78 11.48
N GLN A 35 -15.02 24.86 12.82
CA GLN A 35 -15.23 23.73 13.69
C GLN A 35 -16.61 23.14 13.37
N THR A 36 -16.68 22.38 12.28
CA THR A 36 -17.71 21.36 12.11
C THR A 36 -17.48 20.33 13.21
N SER A 37 -18.08 20.57 14.38
CA SER A 37 -18.11 19.62 15.48
C SER A 37 -18.77 18.35 14.97
N ALA A 38 -17.95 17.33 14.67
CA ALA A 38 -18.45 16.00 14.37
C ALA A 38 -19.35 15.57 15.56
N PRO A 39 -20.54 15.02 15.31
CA PRO A 39 -21.41 14.57 16.40
C PRO A 39 -20.66 13.50 17.21
N SER A 40 -20.68 13.64 18.53
CA SER A 40 -19.86 12.82 19.45
C SER A 40 -20.16 11.31 19.38
N GLN A 41 -21.33 10.95 18.86
CA GLN A 41 -21.69 9.60 18.42
C GLN A 41 -22.42 9.70 17.08
N VAL A 42 -22.13 8.79 16.15
CA VAL A 42 -22.92 8.58 14.92
C VAL A 42 -23.66 7.26 15.04
N GLU A 43 -24.99 7.32 14.94
CA GLU A 43 -25.87 6.15 14.93
C GLU A 43 -25.75 5.39 13.59
N THR A 44 -25.47 4.09 13.65
CA THR A 44 -25.57 3.21 12.48
C THR A 44 -26.99 2.66 12.37
N PRO A 45 -27.62 2.65 11.17
CA PRO A 45 -28.95 2.08 10.99
C PRO A 45 -29.04 0.62 11.47
N ALA A 46 -29.96 0.36 12.39
CA ALA A 46 -30.19 -0.98 12.92
C ALA A 46 -30.68 -1.95 11.84
N LYS A 47 -30.23 -3.22 11.93
CA LYS A 47 -30.61 -4.29 10.99
C LYS A 47 -31.76 -5.12 11.58
N PRO A 48 -33.01 -5.00 11.08
CA PRO A 48 -34.22 -5.55 11.73
C PRO A 48 -34.43 -7.05 11.48
N GLY A 49 -33.35 -7.84 11.45
CA GLY A 49 -33.42 -9.29 11.31
C GLY A 49 -34.05 -9.98 12.53
N SER A 50 -34.63 -11.16 12.31
CA SER A 50 -35.31 -11.96 13.34
C SER A 50 -34.54 -13.21 13.75
N VAL A 51 -33.59 -13.67 12.92
CA VAL A 51 -32.75 -14.86 13.21
C VAL A 51 -31.49 -14.41 13.93
N ALA A 52 -31.25 -14.92 15.14
CA ALA A 52 -29.99 -14.64 15.85
C ALA A 52 -28.78 -15.22 15.09
N ILE A 53 -27.66 -14.50 15.11
CA ILE A 53 -26.37 -15.03 14.67
C ILE A 53 -25.91 -16.13 15.65
N THR A 54 -25.25 -17.18 15.16
CA THR A 54 -24.52 -18.14 16.00
C THR A 54 -23.05 -18.17 15.60
N LEU A 55 -22.19 -18.72 16.46
CA LEU A 55 -20.76 -18.79 16.20
C LEU A 55 -20.44 -19.65 14.96
N GLU A 56 -21.15 -20.76 14.77
CA GLU A 56 -21.08 -21.59 13.56
C GLU A 56 -21.44 -20.79 12.31
N GLN A 57 -22.48 -19.96 12.38
CA GLN A 57 -22.93 -19.17 11.25
C GLN A 57 -21.97 -18.00 10.93
N ALA A 58 -21.38 -17.37 11.95
CA ALA A 58 -20.37 -16.32 11.82
C ALA A 58 -19.05 -16.84 11.22
N MET A 59 -18.69 -18.09 11.50
CA MET A 59 -17.44 -18.71 11.06
C MET A 59 -17.56 -19.59 9.81
N ALA A 60 -18.78 -19.81 9.30
CA ALA A 60 -19.06 -20.51 8.04
C ALA A 60 -18.40 -19.86 6.80
N ASP A 61 -18.36 -20.56 5.65
CA ASP A 61 -18.00 -19.93 4.37
C ASP A 61 -18.96 -18.74 4.09
N PRO A 62 -18.45 -17.57 3.66
CA PRO A 62 -19.24 -16.34 3.51
C PRO A 62 -20.36 -16.35 2.45
N ASP A 63 -20.54 -17.42 1.65
CA ASP A 63 -21.62 -17.52 0.64
C ASP A 63 -23.04 -17.23 1.18
N TRP A 64 -23.29 -17.41 2.48
CA TRP A 64 -24.58 -17.06 3.09
C TRP A 64 -24.80 -15.55 3.23
N ILE A 65 -23.74 -14.72 3.15
CA ILE A 65 -23.81 -13.26 3.15
C ILE A 65 -24.38 -12.76 1.81
N GLY A 66 -24.00 -13.44 0.72
CA GLY A 66 -24.23 -13.04 -0.67
C GLY A 66 -22.91 -13.03 -1.45
N ASN A 67 -22.99 -13.04 -2.77
CA ASN A 67 -21.82 -13.18 -3.64
C ASN A 67 -21.48 -11.80 -4.22
N GLN A 68 -20.70 -11.00 -3.49
CA GLN A 68 -20.43 -9.59 -3.84
C GLN A 68 -19.80 -9.46 -5.24
N PRO A 69 -20.00 -8.32 -5.93
CA PRO A 69 -19.32 -8.02 -7.18
C PRO A 69 -17.80 -7.82 -6.94
N GLU A 70 -16.98 -8.62 -7.62
CA GLU A 70 -15.51 -8.54 -7.63
C GLU A 70 -15.02 -7.92 -8.95
N GLY A 71 -13.93 -7.13 -8.91
CA GLY A 71 -13.19 -6.70 -10.11
C GLY A 71 -14.02 -5.98 -11.18
N ALA A 72 -14.78 -4.95 -10.78
CA ALA A 72 -15.72 -4.26 -11.64
C ALA A 72 -15.09 -3.12 -12.46
N PHE A 73 -15.37 -3.06 -13.76
CA PHE A 73 -14.84 -2.05 -14.68
C PHE A 73 -15.81 -1.66 -15.81
N TRP A 74 -15.55 -0.55 -16.48
CA TRP A 74 -16.31 -0.10 -17.65
C TRP A 74 -15.86 -0.79 -18.93
N HIS A 75 -16.81 -1.34 -19.69
CA HIS A 75 -16.59 -1.69 -21.10
C HIS A 75 -16.34 -0.42 -21.93
N SER A 76 -15.68 -0.56 -23.08
CA SER A 76 -15.29 0.57 -23.95
C SER A 76 -16.45 1.35 -24.58
N ASP A 77 -17.69 0.93 -24.37
CA ASP A 77 -18.90 1.63 -24.81
C ASP A 77 -19.39 2.69 -23.80
N SER A 78 -18.74 2.80 -22.63
CA SER A 78 -19.12 3.70 -21.53
C SER A 78 -20.55 3.51 -21.01
N ASN A 79 -21.16 2.35 -21.27
CA ASN A 79 -22.54 2.04 -20.95
C ASN A 79 -22.73 0.63 -20.37
N THR A 80 -21.79 -0.29 -20.58
CA THR A 80 -21.81 -1.64 -20.02
C THR A 80 -20.77 -1.74 -18.91
N VAL A 81 -21.19 -2.20 -17.73
CA VAL A 81 -20.30 -2.55 -16.62
C VAL A 81 -20.02 -4.05 -16.70
N VAL A 82 -18.74 -4.41 -16.55
CA VAL A 82 -18.25 -5.79 -16.42
C VAL A 82 -17.90 -6.03 -14.96
N TYR A 83 -18.25 -7.18 -14.39
CA TYR A 83 -17.84 -7.57 -13.04
C TYR A 83 -17.83 -9.10 -12.88
N GLN A 84 -17.28 -9.61 -11.77
CA GLN A 84 -17.23 -11.04 -11.43
C GLN A 84 -18.04 -11.32 -10.16
N GLN A 85 -18.47 -12.57 -9.97
CA GLN A 85 -19.07 -13.06 -8.72
C GLN A 85 -18.56 -14.48 -8.42
N LYS A 86 -18.30 -14.80 -7.15
CA LYS A 86 -18.00 -16.17 -6.70
C LYS A 86 -19.16 -17.11 -7.07
N GLN A 87 -18.84 -18.34 -7.51
CA GLN A 87 -19.83 -19.41 -7.66
C GLN A 87 -20.16 -20.01 -6.28
N GLN A 88 -21.44 -20.13 -5.94
CA GLN A 88 -21.86 -20.68 -4.64
C GLN A 88 -21.32 -22.10 -4.43
N GLY A 89 -20.68 -22.33 -3.27
CA GLY A 89 -20.01 -23.56 -2.88
C GLY A 89 -18.65 -23.80 -3.55
N ASN A 90 -18.07 -22.81 -4.24
CA ASN A 90 -16.91 -22.99 -5.11
C ASN A 90 -15.94 -21.79 -5.09
N GLN A 91 -14.67 -22.01 -5.44
CA GLN A 91 -13.64 -20.97 -5.52
C GLN A 91 -13.55 -20.31 -6.92
N LEU A 92 -14.29 -20.84 -7.91
CA LEU A 92 -14.40 -20.25 -9.24
C LEU A 92 -15.27 -18.98 -9.22
N ARG A 93 -15.01 -18.07 -10.15
CA ARG A 93 -15.83 -16.88 -10.42
C ARG A 93 -16.52 -17.00 -11.77
N ASP A 94 -17.72 -16.43 -11.86
CA ASP A 94 -18.44 -16.19 -13.10
C ASP A 94 -18.38 -14.69 -13.45
N THR A 95 -18.20 -14.36 -14.72
CA THR A 95 -18.20 -12.97 -15.20
C THR A 95 -19.59 -12.57 -15.70
N TYR A 96 -19.99 -11.34 -15.40
CA TYR A 96 -21.28 -10.75 -15.74
C TYR A 96 -21.09 -9.42 -16.47
N THR A 97 -22.05 -9.08 -17.33
CA THR A 97 -22.19 -7.76 -17.94
C THR A 97 -23.58 -7.18 -17.65
N GLN A 98 -23.64 -5.90 -17.33
CA GLN A 98 -24.90 -5.18 -17.13
C GLN A 98 -24.81 -3.80 -17.77
N ALA A 99 -25.75 -3.49 -18.68
CA ALA A 99 -25.87 -2.16 -19.23
C ALA A 99 -26.50 -1.19 -18.21
N VAL A 100 -26.08 0.07 -18.21
CA VAL A 100 -26.67 1.12 -17.37
C VAL A 100 -28.16 1.23 -17.69
N GLY A 101 -29.00 1.08 -16.67
CA GLY A 101 -30.46 1.07 -16.81
C GLY A 101 -31.09 -0.27 -17.23
N ALA A 102 -30.31 -1.35 -17.34
CA ALA A 102 -30.87 -2.70 -17.53
C ALA A 102 -31.28 -3.34 -16.19
N ASP A 103 -32.48 -3.96 -16.17
CA ASP A 103 -33.09 -4.57 -14.98
C ASP A 103 -32.27 -5.73 -14.36
N SER A 104 -31.39 -6.37 -15.14
CA SER A 104 -30.55 -7.49 -14.68
C SER A 104 -29.27 -7.66 -15.50
N ALA A 105 -28.28 -8.32 -14.89
CA ALA A 105 -27.02 -8.67 -15.53
C ALA A 105 -27.10 -9.98 -16.32
N THR A 106 -26.32 -10.07 -17.39
CA THR A 106 -26.14 -11.28 -18.20
C THR A 106 -24.82 -11.97 -17.85
N LYS A 107 -24.86 -13.25 -17.49
CA LYS A 107 -23.64 -14.06 -17.32
C LYS A 107 -22.96 -14.27 -18.67
N VAL A 108 -21.68 -13.92 -18.78
CA VAL A 108 -20.87 -14.06 -19.99
C VAL A 108 -20.43 -15.53 -20.15
N THR A 109 -20.47 -16.06 -21.37
CA THR A 109 -19.97 -17.42 -21.62
C THR A 109 -18.44 -17.45 -21.67
N LEU A 110 -17.82 -18.60 -21.30
CA LEU A 110 -16.36 -18.76 -21.35
C LEU A 110 -15.76 -18.45 -22.73
N ALA A 111 -16.53 -18.67 -23.81
CA ALA A 111 -16.12 -18.36 -25.18
C ALA A 111 -16.03 -16.85 -25.48
N GLN A 112 -16.69 -16.00 -24.68
CA GLN A 112 -16.82 -14.55 -24.90
C GLN A 112 -15.99 -13.70 -23.92
N LEU A 113 -15.34 -14.29 -22.91
CA LEU A 113 -14.57 -13.52 -21.91
C LEU A 113 -13.48 -12.63 -22.53
N HIS A 114 -12.89 -13.07 -23.65
CA HIS A 114 -11.89 -12.32 -24.41
C HIS A 114 -12.44 -11.09 -25.15
N THR A 115 -13.76 -10.88 -25.19
CA THR A 115 -14.40 -9.74 -25.89
C THR A 115 -14.86 -8.63 -24.95
N LEU A 116 -14.43 -8.66 -23.68
CA LEU A 116 -14.92 -7.75 -22.62
C LEU A 116 -14.02 -6.53 -22.36
N GLY A 117 -12.80 -6.48 -22.91
CA GLY A 117 -11.78 -5.56 -22.40
C GLY A 117 -11.15 -6.07 -21.11
N ASP A 118 -10.54 -5.16 -20.36
CA ASP A 118 -9.78 -5.40 -19.13
C ASP A 118 -9.78 -4.10 -18.29
N ASP A 119 -9.60 -4.16 -16.96
CA ASP A 119 -9.53 -2.97 -16.11
C ASP A 119 -8.28 -2.12 -16.38
N LYS A 120 -7.25 -2.70 -16.99
CA LYS A 120 -5.96 -2.07 -17.33
C LYS A 120 -5.79 -1.89 -18.84
N ALA A 121 -6.91 -1.83 -19.57
CA ALA A 121 -6.92 -1.52 -20.99
C ALA A 121 -6.39 -0.09 -21.24
N VAL A 122 -5.49 0.05 -22.21
CA VAL A 122 -4.94 1.34 -22.66
C VAL A 122 -5.67 1.83 -23.91
N TYR A 123 -5.62 3.14 -24.17
CA TYR A 123 -6.26 3.76 -25.32
C TYR A 123 -5.27 4.55 -26.19
N SER A 124 -5.58 4.72 -27.48
CA SER A 124 -4.85 5.61 -28.38
C SER A 124 -5.11 7.08 -28.05
N GLN A 125 -4.28 8.01 -28.54
CA GLN A 125 -4.40 9.43 -28.16
C GLN A 125 -5.69 10.14 -28.63
N ASP A 126 -6.47 9.50 -29.51
CA ASP A 126 -7.79 9.92 -29.97
C ASP A 126 -8.94 9.13 -29.31
N ASN A 127 -8.65 8.26 -28.34
CA ASN A 127 -9.54 7.30 -27.66
C ASN A 127 -10.37 6.40 -28.61
N ARG A 128 -9.93 6.29 -29.86
CA ARG A 128 -10.57 5.45 -30.88
C ARG A 128 -10.18 3.98 -30.75
N LEU A 129 -8.94 3.69 -30.39
CA LEU A 129 -8.44 2.32 -30.25
C LEU A 129 -8.26 2.01 -28.77
N GLN A 130 -8.75 0.85 -28.33
CA GLN A 130 -8.49 0.26 -27.02
C GLN A 130 -7.59 -0.96 -27.22
N ALA A 131 -6.54 -1.13 -26.42
CA ALA A 131 -5.70 -2.33 -26.40
C ALA A 131 -5.67 -2.96 -25.00
N TYR A 132 -5.79 -4.28 -24.95
CA TYR A 132 -5.81 -5.05 -23.71
C TYR A 132 -5.24 -6.46 -23.91
N VAL A 133 -5.08 -7.20 -22.82
CA VAL A 133 -4.52 -8.57 -22.85
C VAL A 133 -5.52 -9.54 -22.22
N PHE A 134 -5.81 -10.64 -22.91
CA PHE A 134 -6.58 -11.74 -22.37
C PHE A 134 -5.76 -13.03 -22.40
N LYS A 135 -5.50 -13.61 -21.21
CA LYS A 135 -4.74 -14.86 -21.02
C LYS A 135 -3.34 -14.89 -21.66
N GLY A 136 -2.73 -13.71 -21.85
CA GLY A 136 -1.40 -13.57 -22.46
C GLY A 136 -1.44 -13.31 -23.96
N ASP A 137 -2.61 -13.18 -24.59
CA ASP A 137 -2.74 -12.68 -25.97
C ASP A 137 -3.24 -11.22 -26.00
N VAL A 138 -2.73 -10.44 -26.95
CA VAL A 138 -3.05 -9.01 -27.14
C VAL A 138 -4.24 -8.85 -28.07
N PHE A 139 -5.17 -7.96 -27.70
CA PHE A 139 -6.36 -7.61 -28.45
C PHE A 139 -6.44 -6.09 -28.66
N VAL A 140 -6.95 -5.66 -29.82
CA VAL A 140 -7.25 -4.25 -30.13
C VAL A 140 -8.69 -4.12 -30.58
N ARG A 141 -9.43 -3.16 -30.01
CA ARG A 141 -10.79 -2.78 -30.42
C ARG A 141 -10.78 -1.37 -31.01
N ASP A 142 -11.44 -1.17 -32.15
CA ASP A 142 -11.89 0.17 -32.56
C ASP A 142 -13.21 0.46 -31.84
N THR A 143 -13.21 1.43 -30.94
CA THR A 143 -14.35 1.77 -30.06
C THR A 143 -15.51 2.37 -30.85
N ALA A 144 -15.22 3.11 -31.92
CA ALA A 144 -16.23 3.77 -32.76
C ALA A 144 -16.86 2.81 -33.79
N ALA A 145 -16.09 1.85 -34.30
CA ALA A 145 -16.60 0.79 -35.18
C ALA A 145 -17.13 -0.44 -34.41
N ASN A 146 -16.81 -0.55 -33.12
CA ASN A 146 -16.98 -1.74 -32.26
C ASN A 146 -16.47 -3.04 -32.91
N THR A 147 -15.34 -2.96 -33.61
CA THR A 147 -14.65 -4.13 -34.20
C THR A 147 -13.51 -4.55 -33.30
N LEU A 148 -13.34 -5.86 -33.10
CA LEU A 148 -12.30 -6.45 -32.25
C LEU A 148 -11.35 -7.31 -33.09
N VAL A 149 -10.04 -7.10 -32.92
CA VAL A 149 -8.98 -7.82 -33.61
C VAL A 149 -8.07 -8.49 -32.56
N GLN A 150 -7.86 -9.80 -32.69
CA GLN A 150 -6.83 -10.52 -31.94
C GLN A 150 -5.48 -10.28 -32.63
N ILE A 151 -4.55 -9.57 -31.97
CA ILE A 151 -3.23 -9.19 -32.52
C ILE A 151 -2.22 -10.32 -32.36
N THR A 152 -2.23 -11.01 -31.21
CA THR A 152 -1.40 -12.21 -31.00
C THR A 152 -2.27 -13.43 -30.76
N LYS A 153 -1.77 -14.60 -31.17
CA LYS A 153 -2.36 -15.90 -30.83
C LYS A 153 -1.27 -16.92 -30.59
N THR A 154 -0.61 -16.85 -29.43
CA THR A 154 0.63 -17.62 -29.17
C THR A 154 0.61 -18.40 -27.86
N SER A 155 1.66 -19.21 -27.64
CA SER A 155 1.91 -19.89 -26.36
C SER A 155 2.94 -19.16 -25.50
N ALA A 156 3.31 -17.92 -25.85
CA ALA A 156 4.03 -17.02 -24.97
C ALA A 156 3.05 -16.33 -24.01
N PHE A 157 3.55 -15.38 -23.22
CA PHE A 157 2.72 -14.50 -22.41
C PHE A 157 3.10 -13.06 -22.75
N GLU A 158 2.23 -12.42 -23.51
CA GLU A 158 2.32 -11.00 -23.83
C GLU A 158 1.67 -10.16 -22.72
N SER A 159 2.20 -8.97 -22.48
CA SER A 159 1.73 -8.06 -21.42
C SER A 159 1.98 -6.59 -21.77
N ALA A 160 1.46 -5.67 -20.95
CA ALA A 160 1.70 -4.22 -21.03
C ALA A 160 1.62 -3.65 -22.47
N PRO A 161 0.42 -3.66 -23.10
CA PRO A 161 0.20 -2.96 -24.36
C PRO A 161 0.34 -1.44 -24.16
N GLN A 162 0.83 -0.75 -25.19
CA GLN A 162 1.02 0.71 -25.22
C GLN A 162 0.86 1.19 -26.67
N PHE A 163 0.01 2.19 -26.91
CA PHE A 163 0.00 2.87 -28.21
C PHE A 163 1.14 3.89 -28.29
N LEU A 164 1.76 4.01 -29.46
CA LEU A 164 2.70 5.09 -29.76
C LEU A 164 1.97 6.30 -30.39
N ASN A 165 2.67 7.42 -30.51
CA ASN A 165 2.15 8.69 -31.04
C ASN A 165 1.65 8.63 -32.50
N ASP A 166 1.98 7.56 -33.24
CA ASP A 166 1.51 7.27 -34.61
C ASP A 166 0.36 6.25 -34.65
N ASN A 167 -0.20 5.90 -33.50
CA ASN A 167 -1.21 4.85 -33.28
C ASN A 167 -0.76 3.42 -33.66
N SER A 168 0.55 3.18 -33.85
CA SER A 168 1.10 1.82 -33.79
C SER A 168 1.02 1.25 -32.36
N LEU A 169 1.09 -0.07 -32.24
CA LEU A 169 0.99 -0.75 -30.95
C LEU A 169 2.33 -1.37 -30.55
N VAL A 170 2.76 -1.14 -29.32
CA VAL A 170 3.82 -1.90 -28.66
C VAL A 170 3.23 -2.81 -27.59
N TYR A 171 3.81 -3.98 -27.38
CA TYR A 171 3.55 -4.86 -26.24
C TYR A 171 4.83 -5.53 -25.75
N ARG A 172 4.83 -6.01 -24.51
CA ARG A 172 5.94 -6.77 -23.91
C ARG A 172 5.77 -8.26 -24.19
N ARG A 173 6.85 -8.94 -24.58
CA ARG A 173 6.97 -10.41 -24.50
C ARG A 173 8.20 -10.73 -23.64
N GLY A 174 7.97 -10.94 -22.34
CA GLY A 174 9.05 -10.96 -21.35
C GLY A 174 9.86 -9.67 -21.38
N ASN A 175 11.14 -9.76 -21.73
CA ASN A 175 12.04 -8.60 -21.82
C ASN A 175 12.11 -7.92 -23.19
N VAL A 176 11.34 -8.38 -24.18
CA VAL A 176 11.29 -7.80 -25.53
C VAL A 176 10.11 -6.83 -25.64
N PHE A 177 10.34 -5.65 -26.22
CA PHE A 177 9.31 -4.74 -26.72
C PHE A 177 9.03 -5.11 -28.18
N MET A 178 7.86 -5.68 -28.44
CA MET A 178 7.36 -6.00 -29.77
C MET A 178 6.53 -4.83 -30.29
N HIS A 179 6.84 -4.33 -31.48
CA HIS A 179 6.07 -3.30 -32.18
C HIS A 179 5.21 -3.94 -33.29
N VAL A 180 4.01 -3.41 -33.50
CA VAL A 180 3.06 -3.80 -34.55
C VAL A 180 2.52 -2.57 -35.27
N ASP A 181 2.78 -2.49 -36.58
CA ASP A 181 2.05 -1.61 -37.47
C ASP A 181 0.65 -2.20 -37.71
N LEU A 182 -0.39 -1.54 -37.18
CA LEU A 182 -1.77 -2.06 -37.22
C LEU A 182 -2.43 -1.98 -38.61
N GLY A 183 -1.85 -1.23 -39.56
CA GLY A 183 -2.37 -1.10 -40.93
C GLY A 183 -1.90 -2.22 -41.88
N SER A 184 -0.69 -2.73 -41.66
CA SER A 184 -0.04 -3.78 -42.45
C SER A 184 0.03 -5.14 -41.74
N GLY A 185 -0.07 -5.14 -40.41
CA GLY A 185 0.15 -6.33 -39.58
C GLY A 185 1.62 -6.72 -39.44
N LEU A 186 2.57 -5.81 -39.69
CA LEU A 186 4.00 -6.07 -39.55
C LEU A 186 4.41 -6.04 -38.07
N HIS A 187 4.82 -7.19 -37.53
CA HIS A 187 5.47 -7.30 -36.22
C HIS A 187 7.00 -7.11 -36.34
N SER A 188 7.60 -6.43 -35.36
CA SER A 188 9.05 -6.17 -35.29
C SER A 188 9.52 -6.11 -33.83
N GLU A 189 10.82 -6.36 -33.57
CA GLU A 189 11.41 -6.07 -32.25
C GLU A 189 11.89 -4.61 -32.21
N LEU A 190 11.39 -3.82 -31.25
CA LEU A 190 11.82 -2.44 -31.03
C LEU A 190 13.00 -2.37 -30.04
N ALA A 191 12.98 -3.21 -29.01
CA ALA A 191 14.07 -3.34 -28.03
C ALA A 191 14.05 -4.74 -27.37
N ASN A 192 15.20 -5.41 -27.28
CA ASN A 192 15.34 -6.76 -26.72
C ASN A 192 16.35 -6.70 -25.54
N LEU A 193 15.83 -6.60 -24.31
CA LEU A 193 16.67 -6.39 -23.12
C LEU A 193 17.26 -7.71 -22.62
N LYS A 194 18.57 -7.86 -22.79
CA LYS A 194 19.32 -9.06 -22.40
C LYS A 194 20.04 -8.86 -21.06
N LEU A 195 19.64 -9.60 -20.05
CA LEU A 195 20.30 -9.68 -18.74
C LEU A 195 21.50 -10.65 -18.81
N GLU A 196 22.36 -10.42 -19.79
CA GLU A 196 23.57 -11.20 -20.05
C GLU A 196 24.68 -10.25 -20.56
N ASP A 197 25.94 -10.68 -20.49
CA ASP A 197 27.06 -9.95 -21.09
C ASP A 197 27.06 -10.07 -22.62
N LYS A 198 27.46 -9.00 -23.32
CA LYS A 198 27.55 -9.02 -24.79
C LYS A 198 28.57 -10.09 -25.24
N PRO A 199 28.18 -11.10 -26.04
CA PRO A 199 29.04 -12.23 -26.35
C PRO A 199 30.28 -11.80 -27.11
N ILE A 200 31.45 -12.29 -26.66
CA ILE A 200 32.75 -12.00 -27.26
C ILE A 200 32.88 -12.77 -28.58
N LYS A 201 32.38 -12.18 -29.67
CA LYS A 201 32.41 -12.76 -31.03
C LYS A 201 33.82 -12.98 -31.59
N VAL A 202 34.85 -12.29 -31.07
CA VAL A 202 36.26 -12.44 -31.48
C VAL A 202 37.16 -12.42 -30.24
N ASN A 203 37.97 -13.46 -30.04
CA ASN A 203 38.88 -13.57 -28.91
C ASN A 203 40.31 -13.13 -29.30
N GLU A 204 40.66 -11.87 -29.00
CA GLU A 204 42.03 -11.37 -29.16
C GLU A 204 43.03 -12.10 -28.25
N PRO A 205 44.27 -12.38 -28.70
CA PRO A 205 45.28 -13.04 -27.89
C PRO A 205 45.70 -12.16 -26.70
N LYS A 206 45.36 -12.55 -25.47
CA LYS A 206 45.63 -11.76 -24.26
C LYS A 206 47.03 -11.99 -23.67
N SER A 207 47.43 -13.24 -23.49
CA SER A 207 48.72 -13.63 -22.88
C SER A 207 49.90 -13.45 -23.83
N TYR A 208 51.13 -13.40 -23.28
CA TYR A 208 52.36 -13.33 -24.07
C TYR A 208 52.49 -14.50 -25.06
N ILE A 209 52.27 -15.73 -24.57
CA ILE A 209 52.35 -16.94 -25.41
C ILE A 209 51.28 -16.91 -26.52
N ALA A 210 50.05 -16.47 -26.23
CA ALA A 210 49.03 -16.32 -27.27
C ALA A 210 49.42 -15.27 -28.33
N LYS A 211 50.04 -14.16 -27.92
CA LYS A 211 50.51 -13.13 -28.85
C LYS A 211 51.63 -13.62 -29.76
N GLU A 212 52.61 -14.36 -29.22
CA GLU A 212 53.65 -14.99 -30.03
C GLU A 212 53.08 -16.12 -30.93
N GLN A 213 52.09 -16.90 -30.47
CA GLN A 213 51.40 -17.91 -31.29
C GLN A 213 50.76 -17.28 -32.55
N HIS A 214 50.04 -16.17 -32.40
CA HIS A 214 49.42 -15.44 -33.53
C HIS A 214 50.43 -14.70 -34.42
N LYS A 215 51.67 -14.50 -33.95
CA LYS A 215 52.77 -13.86 -34.69
C LYS A 215 53.65 -14.85 -35.45
N LEU A 216 53.73 -16.10 -34.98
CA LEU A 216 54.59 -17.15 -35.53
C LEU A 216 53.84 -18.18 -36.38
N ILE A 217 52.51 -18.28 -36.26
CA ILE A 217 51.70 -19.30 -36.96
C ILE A 217 50.62 -18.63 -37.83
N ASP A 218 50.89 -18.52 -39.13
CA ASP A 218 50.03 -17.84 -40.11
C ASP A 218 48.57 -18.35 -40.11
N TYR A 219 48.35 -19.66 -39.90
CA TYR A 219 47.01 -20.23 -39.79
C TYR A 219 46.21 -19.61 -38.63
N VAL A 220 46.84 -19.40 -37.48
CA VAL A 220 46.18 -18.84 -36.28
C VAL A 220 45.88 -17.35 -36.48
N ALA A 221 46.79 -16.62 -37.13
CA ALA A 221 46.55 -15.24 -37.56
C ALA A 221 45.39 -15.14 -38.55
N LEU A 222 45.33 -16.05 -39.53
CA LEU A 222 44.28 -16.10 -40.55
C LEU A 222 42.90 -16.44 -39.95
N GLN A 223 42.81 -17.38 -39.02
CA GLN A 223 41.53 -17.66 -38.33
C GLN A 223 41.03 -16.43 -37.55
N LEU A 224 41.91 -15.73 -36.83
CA LEU A 224 41.55 -14.48 -36.15
C LEU A 224 41.12 -13.38 -37.15
N LYS A 225 41.79 -13.27 -38.29
CA LYS A 225 41.39 -12.33 -39.35
C LYS A 225 40.01 -12.68 -39.91
N ASN A 226 39.78 -13.93 -40.29
CA ASN A 226 38.49 -14.37 -40.84
C ASN A 226 37.32 -14.13 -39.87
N GLN A 227 37.54 -14.30 -38.56
CA GLN A 227 36.54 -13.96 -37.53
C GLN A 227 36.25 -12.45 -37.46
N LYS A 228 37.25 -11.59 -37.66
CA LYS A 228 37.08 -10.13 -37.73
C LYS A 228 36.40 -9.69 -39.01
N ASP A 229 36.86 -10.19 -40.17
CA ASP A 229 36.28 -9.91 -41.49
C ASP A 229 34.79 -10.30 -41.53
N ALA A 230 34.42 -11.46 -40.95
CA ALA A 230 33.03 -11.89 -40.84
C ALA A 230 32.21 -11.00 -39.91
N LEU A 231 32.75 -10.63 -38.73
CA LEU A 231 32.07 -9.72 -37.81
C LEU A 231 31.87 -8.33 -38.40
N GLU A 232 32.84 -7.81 -39.17
CA GLU A 232 32.71 -6.55 -39.88
C GLU A 232 31.64 -6.65 -40.98
N ARG A 233 31.62 -7.76 -41.74
CA ARG A 233 30.61 -8.00 -42.78
C ARG A 233 29.19 -8.11 -42.22
N ASP A 234 29.01 -8.75 -41.06
CA ASP A 234 27.75 -8.79 -40.29
C ASP A 234 27.31 -7.38 -39.89
N GLN A 235 28.23 -6.55 -39.38
CA GLN A 235 27.94 -5.18 -38.95
C GLN A 235 27.57 -4.27 -40.13
N GLN A 236 28.31 -4.36 -41.24
CA GLN A 236 27.96 -3.69 -42.50
C GLN A 236 26.57 -4.12 -42.98
N LEU A 237 26.24 -5.42 -42.93
CA LEU A 237 24.92 -5.91 -43.33
C LEU A 237 23.79 -5.33 -42.45
N ALA A 238 23.97 -5.30 -41.13
CA ALA A 238 22.99 -4.73 -40.20
C ALA A 238 22.85 -3.19 -40.32
N ASN A 239 23.91 -2.49 -40.73
CA ASN A 239 23.88 -1.04 -40.92
C ASN A 239 23.30 -0.61 -42.28
N GLU A 240 23.48 -1.43 -43.33
CA GLU A 240 23.13 -1.09 -44.72
C GLU A 240 21.82 -1.73 -45.22
N ASN A 241 21.30 -2.77 -44.54
CA ASN A 241 20.08 -3.47 -44.93
C ASN A 241 18.99 -3.36 -43.86
N SER A 242 17.98 -2.53 -44.13
CA SER A 242 16.84 -2.28 -43.23
C SER A 242 15.94 -3.50 -42.96
N ALA A 243 16.11 -4.61 -43.67
CA ALA A 243 15.44 -5.87 -43.34
C ALA A 243 16.13 -6.65 -42.19
N VAL A 244 17.31 -6.22 -41.72
CA VAL A 244 18.05 -6.85 -40.63
C VAL A 244 17.81 -6.09 -39.32
N VAL A 245 16.90 -6.61 -38.51
CA VAL A 245 16.66 -6.08 -37.17
C VAL A 245 17.70 -6.66 -36.19
N ASP A 246 18.50 -5.78 -35.60
CA ASP A 246 19.15 -6.02 -34.31
C ASP A 246 18.52 -5.08 -33.28
N ALA A 247 17.69 -5.61 -32.38
CA ALA A 247 17.11 -4.87 -31.26
C ALA A 247 17.88 -5.10 -29.94
N THR A 248 19.02 -5.79 -29.98
CA THR A 248 19.64 -6.40 -28.80
C THR A 248 20.37 -5.41 -27.90
N ILE A 249 19.94 -5.32 -26.66
CA ILE A 249 20.49 -4.41 -25.64
C ILE A 249 20.97 -5.26 -24.46
N TYR A 250 22.28 -5.47 -24.39
CA TYR A 250 22.95 -6.19 -23.29
C TYR A 250 23.08 -5.31 -22.06
N LEU A 251 22.63 -5.79 -20.91
CA LEU A 251 22.56 -5.09 -19.62
C LEU A 251 23.47 -5.70 -18.53
N GLY A 252 24.07 -6.86 -18.79
CA GLY A 252 25.03 -7.53 -17.89
C GLY A 252 24.45 -8.73 -17.16
N ASP A 253 25.32 -9.69 -16.84
CA ASP A 253 24.98 -11.02 -16.29
C ASP A 253 24.53 -11.05 -14.82
N LYS A 254 24.78 -9.97 -14.07
CA LYS A 254 24.53 -9.86 -12.61
C LYS A 254 23.37 -8.94 -12.25
N LYS A 255 22.55 -8.56 -13.22
CA LYS A 255 21.44 -7.62 -13.05
C LYS A 255 20.10 -8.30 -13.30
N ARG A 256 19.12 -7.99 -12.46
CA ARG A 256 17.70 -8.21 -12.73
C ARG A 256 17.02 -6.91 -13.15
N LEU A 257 15.97 -7.04 -13.96
CA LEU A 257 15.09 -5.93 -14.30
C LEU A 257 14.15 -5.62 -13.12
N VAL A 258 13.99 -4.35 -12.79
CA VAL A 258 12.96 -3.84 -11.86
C VAL A 258 11.77 -3.32 -12.68
N ASP A 259 12.03 -2.43 -13.64
CA ASP A 259 11.04 -1.90 -14.57
C ASP A 259 11.73 -1.40 -15.87
N ALA A 260 11.00 -1.28 -16.97
CA ALA A 260 11.42 -0.58 -18.18
C ALA A 260 10.23 0.05 -18.91
N GLN A 261 10.24 1.38 -19.07
CA GLN A 261 9.14 2.14 -19.67
C GLN A 261 9.59 2.89 -20.93
N LEU A 262 8.86 2.65 -22.02
CA LEU A 262 9.10 3.18 -23.36
C LEU A 262 8.41 4.54 -23.56
N SER A 263 9.10 5.48 -24.20
CA SER A 263 8.49 6.77 -24.55
C SER A 263 7.36 6.59 -25.58
N PRO A 264 6.25 7.34 -25.49
CA PRO A 264 5.19 7.34 -26.50
C PRO A 264 5.66 7.64 -27.94
N ASP A 265 6.81 8.28 -28.14
CA ASP A 265 7.42 8.46 -29.47
C ASP A 265 8.31 7.27 -29.95
N GLY A 266 8.31 6.15 -29.22
CA GLY A 266 9.03 4.90 -29.57
C GLY A 266 10.56 4.99 -29.54
N SER A 267 11.15 6.14 -29.21
CA SER A 267 12.58 6.41 -29.43
C SER A 267 13.48 6.27 -28.20
N LYS A 268 12.92 6.27 -26.99
CA LYS A 268 13.66 6.34 -25.72
C LYS A 268 13.13 5.33 -24.73
N LEU A 269 14.03 4.80 -23.91
CA LEU A 269 13.71 3.84 -22.86
C LEU A 269 14.39 4.26 -21.55
N ILE A 270 13.66 4.27 -20.44
CA ILE A 270 14.26 4.26 -19.10
C ILE A 270 14.15 2.83 -18.56
N VAL A 271 15.27 2.29 -18.10
CA VAL A 271 15.38 0.94 -17.54
C VAL A 271 15.87 1.06 -16.10
N ALA A 272 15.13 0.45 -15.16
CA ALA A 272 15.53 0.31 -13.76
C ALA A 272 16.10 -1.10 -13.54
N LEU A 273 17.35 -1.19 -13.10
CA LEU A 273 18.07 -2.44 -12.84
C LEU A 273 18.47 -2.54 -11.37
N THR A 274 18.64 -3.74 -10.86
CA THR A 274 19.35 -3.95 -9.58
C THR A 274 20.11 -5.27 -9.61
N ASP A 275 20.98 -5.50 -8.62
CA ASP A 275 21.73 -6.76 -8.51
C ASP A 275 20.78 -7.95 -8.39
N ASP A 276 21.09 -9.06 -9.08
CA ASP A 276 20.28 -10.27 -8.92
C ASP A 276 20.56 -10.94 -7.56
N ARG A 277 19.56 -10.93 -6.68
CA ARG A 277 19.62 -11.44 -5.30
C ARG A 277 18.27 -12.05 -4.91
N SER A 278 18.27 -13.30 -4.44
CA SER A 278 17.04 -13.97 -4.00
C SER A 278 16.37 -13.25 -2.84
N TRP A 279 15.07 -12.99 -2.96
CA TRP A 279 14.23 -12.43 -1.89
C TRP A 279 13.90 -13.45 -0.78
N ARG A 280 14.10 -14.73 -1.07
CA ARG A 280 14.05 -15.84 -0.11
C ARG A 280 15.44 -16.07 0.50
N ALA A 281 15.48 -16.62 1.71
CA ALA A 281 16.71 -17.14 2.30
C ALA A 281 16.81 -18.64 2.02
N ASP A 282 18.01 -19.13 1.71
CA ASP A 282 18.24 -20.54 1.39
C ASP A 282 18.20 -21.45 2.65
N THR A 283 18.11 -20.83 3.84
CA THR A 283 18.07 -21.47 5.15
C THR A 283 16.70 -21.39 5.84
N ASP A 284 15.79 -20.53 5.39
CA ASP A 284 14.50 -20.32 6.04
C ASP A 284 13.41 -21.16 5.38
N ILE A 285 12.93 -22.15 6.15
CA ILE A 285 11.95 -23.13 5.71
C ILE A 285 10.75 -23.13 6.64
N MET A 286 9.57 -23.23 6.06
CA MET A 286 8.30 -23.40 6.75
C MET A 286 7.86 -24.86 6.56
N PRO A 287 7.85 -25.68 7.62
CA PRO A 287 7.51 -27.11 7.50
C PRO A 287 5.99 -27.30 7.41
N ASN A 288 5.53 -27.81 6.28
CA ASN A 288 4.15 -28.27 6.11
C ASN A 288 4.07 -29.76 6.50
N TYR A 289 3.28 -30.07 7.53
CA TYR A 289 3.10 -31.42 8.06
C TYR A 289 1.87 -32.16 7.52
N ILE A 290 1.00 -31.48 6.76
CA ILE A 290 -0.28 -32.01 6.26
C ILE A 290 -0.28 -31.97 4.72
N THR A 291 0.41 -32.95 4.14
CA THR A 291 0.63 -33.11 2.71
C THR A 291 -0.25 -34.21 2.11
N GLN A 292 -0.29 -34.31 0.78
CA GLN A 292 -1.04 -35.37 0.08
C GLN A 292 -0.41 -36.76 0.21
N ASP A 293 0.88 -36.85 0.50
CA ASP A 293 1.66 -38.10 0.63
C ASP A 293 2.07 -38.42 2.08
N ALA A 294 1.66 -37.59 3.04
CA ALA A 294 2.06 -37.63 4.46
C ALA A 294 3.58 -37.47 4.71
N GLY A 295 4.33 -36.92 3.76
CA GLY A 295 5.68 -36.40 4.00
C GLY A 295 5.66 -35.03 4.70
N VAL A 296 6.79 -34.60 5.26
CA VAL A 296 6.97 -33.19 5.67
C VAL A 296 7.52 -32.41 4.51
N GLU A 297 6.75 -31.46 3.99
CA GLU A 297 7.16 -30.58 2.90
C GLU A 297 7.91 -29.35 3.46
N SER A 298 9.01 -28.98 2.81
CA SER A 298 9.87 -27.86 3.21
C SER A 298 9.60 -26.63 2.33
N VAL A 299 8.62 -25.81 2.70
CA VAL A 299 8.21 -24.63 1.92
C VAL A 299 9.25 -23.50 2.10
N PRO A 300 9.89 -22.97 1.03
CA PRO A 300 10.93 -21.94 1.17
C PRO A 300 10.35 -20.56 1.50
N ALA A 301 10.84 -19.92 2.56
CA ALA A 301 10.25 -18.72 3.16
C ALA A 301 10.90 -17.39 2.71
N ARG A 302 10.26 -16.26 3.04
CA ARG A 302 10.79 -14.89 2.84
C ARG A 302 11.97 -14.61 3.79
N ARG A 303 12.84 -13.64 3.43
CA ARG A 303 13.82 -13.07 4.37
C ARG A 303 13.17 -12.29 5.52
N ARG A 304 13.87 -12.17 6.64
CA ARG A 304 13.54 -11.28 7.78
C ARG A 304 14.13 -9.88 7.60
N VAL A 305 13.68 -8.90 8.38
CA VAL A 305 14.25 -7.54 8.39
C VAL A 305 15.69 -7.50 8.92
N ALA A 306 16.08 -8.41 9.83
CA ALA A 306 17.47 -8.59 10.26
C ALA A 306 18.40 -9.10 9.13
N ASP A 307 17.85 -9.93 8.24
CA ASP A 307 18.57 -10.53 7.11
C ASP A 307 18.65 -9.59 5.88
N ALA A 308 17.86 -8.51 5.87
CA ALA A 308 17.86 -7.51 4.80
C ALA A 308 19.21 -6.78 4.71
N LYS A 309 19.64 -6.43 3.49
CA LYS A 309 20.91 -5.73 3.24
C LYS A 309 20.69 -4.63 2.19
N PRO A 310 21.29 -3.43 2.35
CA PRO A 310 21.14 -2.34 1.40
C PRO A 310 21.34 -2.77 -0.05
N GLN A 311 20.38 -2.38 -0.87
CA GLN A 311 20.35 -2.62 -2.30
C GLN A 311 19.74 -1.38 -2.97
N GLY A 312 20.49 -0.76 -3.87
CA GLY A 312 20.01 0.35 -4.69
C GLY A 312 19.57 -0.11 -6.07
N THR A 313 18.84 0.77 -6.76
CA THR A 313 18.50 0.64 -8.17
C THR A 313 19.53 1.42 -9.01
N GLU A 314 19.75 0.96 -10.24
CA GLU A 314 20.49 1.67 -11.27
C GLU A 314 19.51 2.08 -12.37
N LEU A 315 19.34 3.38 -12.59
CA LEU A 315 18.58 3.90 -13.74
C LEU A 315 19.49 4.01 -14.96
N VAL A 316 19.06 3.44 -16.08
CA VAL A 316 19.74 3.53 -17.38
C VAL A 316 18.79 4.15 -18.40
N TYR A 317 19.15 5.34 -18.89
CA TYR A 317 18.56 5.91 -20.10
C TYR A 317 19.16 5.24 -21.33
N ILE A 318 18.32 4.85 -22.30
CA ILE A 318 18.73 4.31 -23.59
C ILE A 318 18.04 5.09 -24.70
N ASP A 319 18.86 5.70 -25.56
CA ASP A 319 18.44 6.16 -26.88
C ASP A 319 18.35 4.94 -27.80
N LEU A 320 17.15 4.59 -28.30
CA LEU A 320 16.94 3.37 -29.08
C LEU A 320 17.56 3.44 -30.49
N PRO A 321 17.44 4.55 -31.26
CA PRO A 321 18.05 4.65 -32.59
C PRO A 321 19.57 4.43 -32.62
N SER A 322 20.30 4.92 -31.60
CA SER A 322 21.76 4.72 -31.48
C SER A 322 22.16 3.57 -30.54
N LYS A 323 21.20 2.97 -29.82
CA LYS A 323 21.41 2.02 -28.70
C LYS A 323 22.31 2.59 -27.58
N ALA A 324 22.45 3.91 -27.48
CA ALA A 324 23.39 4.56 -26.57
C ALA A 324 22.86 4.54 -25.12
N LYS A 325 23.37 3.61 -24.31
CA LYS A 325 23.08 3.51 -22.87
C LYS A 325 23.79 4.61 -22.07
N THR A 326 23.11 5.10 -21.04
CA THR A 326 23.59 6.14 -20.11
C THR A 326 23.05 5.86 -18.71
N THR A 327 23.89 5.40 -17.78
CA THR A 327 23.52 5.30 -16.36
C THR A 327 23.33 6.70 -15.77
N LEU A 328 22.19 6.94 -15.15
CA LEU A 328 21.82 8.21 -14.52
C LEU A 328 22.24 8.21 -13.04
N THR A 329 22.88 9.28 -12.57
CA THR A 329 23.41 9.37 -11.20
C THR A 329 22.53 10.20 -10.26
N TYR A 330 22.36 9.70 -9.03
CA TYR A 330 21.56 10.35 -7.99
C TYR A 330 22.22 11.55 -7.29
N ASN A 331 23.48 11.86 -7.59
CA ASN A 331 24.25 12.95 -6.97
C ASN A 331 23.76 14.38 -7.30
N THR A 332 22.67 14.49 -8.06
CA THR A 332 21.95 15.74 -8.36
C THR A 332 20.67 15.89 -7.53
N LEU A 333 20.27 14.86 -6.76
CA LEU A 333 19.12 14.90 -5.87
C LEU A 333 19.52 15.47 -4.50
N PRO A 334 18.75 16.41 -3.92
CA PRO A 334 19.01 16.90 -2.57
C PRO A 334 18.89 15.75 -1.56
N GLY A 335 19.87 15.60 -0.66
CA GLY A 335 19.87 14.55 0.36
C GLY A 335 20.37 13.17 -0.03
N TRP A 336 20.87 12.98 -1.25
CA TRP A 336 21.44 11.70 -1.72
C TRP A 336 22.60 11.15 -0.86
N ASN A 337 23.24 11.99 -0.05
CA ASN A 337 24.35 11.65 0.83
C ASN A 337 24.25 12.25 2.26
N GLU A 338 23.04 12.63 2.69
CA GLU A 338 22.76 13.10 4.06
C GLU A 338 22.63 11.91 5.03
N ASP A 339 23.19 12.04 6.23
CA ASP A 339 23.03 11.03 7.29
C ASP A 339 21.76 11.30 8.11
N VAL A 340 20.62 11.03 7.50
CA VAL A 340 19.27 11.23 8.08
C VAL A 340 19.01 10.40 9.35
N LEU A 341 19.87 9.42 9.67
CA LEU A 341 19.77 8.58 10.87
C LEU A 341 20.83 8.91 11.94
N ALA A 342 21.53 10.05 11.82
CA ALA A 342 22.59 10.45 12.76
C ALA A 342 22.13 10.52 14.23
N GLU A 343 20.88 10.93 14.49
CA GLU A 343 20.26 10.98 15.83
C GLU A 343 20.07 9.57 16.40
N VAL A 344 19.43 8.70 15.62
CA VAL A 344 19.14 7.29 15.97
C VAL A 344 20.43 6.50 16.24
N LYS A 345 21.43 6.68 15.40
CA LYS A 345 22.76 6.07 15.57
C LYS A 345 23.47 6.58 16.83
N ARG A 346 23.38 7.88 17.14
CA ARG A 346 23.94 8.45 18.38
C ARG A 346 23.32 7.82 19.62
N GLU A 347 22.00 7.63 19.68
CA GLU A 347 21.32 6.94 20.79
C GLU A 347 21.82 5.48 20.95
N ASN A 348 21.85 4.73 19.84
CA ASN A 348 22.24 3.32 19.83
C ASN A 348 23.74 3.09 20.11
N TYR A 349 24.62 4.03 19.74
CA TYR A 349 26.04 4.00 20.11
C TYR A 349 26.26 4.40 21.58
N ALA A 350 25.56 5.42 22.08
CA ALA A 350 25.67 5.86 23.48
C ALA A 350 25.30 4.72 24.45
N ARG A 351 24.28 3.92 24.12
CA ARG A 351 23.92 2.69 24.86
C ARG A 351 25.07 1.68 24.99
N GLN A 352 25.98 1.63 24.01
CA GLN A 352 27.15 0.75 24.00
C GLN A 352 28.40 1.40 24.63
N GLY A 353 28.27 2.59 25.22
CA GLY A 353 29.42 3.38 25.72
C GLY A 353 30.31 3.91 24.60
N LYS A 354 29.74 4.15 23.40
CA LYS A 354 30.45 4.64 22.21
C LYS A 354 29.91 5.99 21.77
N GLU A 355 30.74 6.77 21.10
CA GLU A 355 30.30 7.98 20.37
C GLU A 355 30.10 7.65 18.88
N TYR A 356 29.14 8.33 18.24
CA TYR A 356 28.92 8.21 16.79
C TYR A 356 29.23 9.55 16.09
N GLU A 357 30.20 9.52 15.17
CA GLU A 357 30.47 10.61 14.24
C GLU A 357 29.70 10.37 12.93
N SER A 358 29.02 11.41 12.44
CA SER A 358 28.14 11.32 11.27
C SER A 358 28.92 11.39 9.96
N GLU A 359 28.67 10.46 9.03
CA GLU A 359 29.40 10.35 7.75
C GLU A 359 28.58 10.81 6.53
N THR A 360 29.13 11.71 5.71
CA THR A 360 28.51 12.10 4.42
C THR A 360 28.73 11.00 3.38
N LYS A 361 27.79 10.07 3.29
CA LYS A 361 27.91 8.84 2.49
C LYS A 361 26.70 8.67 1.58
N ARG A 362 26.93 8.21 0.35
CA ARG A 362 25.86 7.86 -0.58
C ARG A 362 24.86 6.91 0.11
N ARG A 363 23.58 7.30 0.11
CA ARG A 363 22.45 6.43 0.45
C ARG A 363 22.17 5.50 -0.73
N GLU A 364 21.69 4.29 -0.45
CA GLU A 364 21.08 3.50 -1.52
C GLU A 364 19.68 4.05 -1.82
N ILE A 365 19.39 4.20 -3.11
CA ILE A 365 18.17 4.80 -3.63
C ILE A 365 17.58 3.81 -4.63
N ASN A 366 16.27 3.58 -4.52
CA ASN A 366 15.52 2.65 -5.34
C ASN A 366 14.50 3.37 -6.22
N LEU A 367 14.02 2.66 -7.24
CA LEU A 367 12.73 2.99 -7.85
C LEU A 367 11.64 2.69 -6.81
N MET A 368 10.75 3.65 -6.56
CA MET A 368 9.73 3.52 -5.52
C MET A 368 8.70 2.43 -5.88
N MET A 369 8.16 1.72 -4.88
CA MET A 369 7.15 0.68 -5.05
C MET A 369 5.99 0.85 -4.05
N ASP A 370 4.94 1.54 -4.46
CA ASP A 370 3.64 1.56 -3.75
C ASP A 370 2.93 0.21 -3.97
N TRP A 371 2.43 -0.42 -2.90
CA TRP A 371 1.73 -1.70 -2.95
C TRP A 371 0.28 -1.57 -3.49
N GLY A 372 -0.27 -0.36 -3.54
CA GLY A 372 -1.59 -0.06 -4.11
C GLY A 372 -1.55 0.44 -5.57
N TRP A 373 -0.38 0.72 -6.14
CA TRP A 373 -0.29 1.32 -7.47
C TRP A 373 -0.67 0.36 -8.61
N GLY A 374 -1.55 0.83 -9.49
CA GLY A 374 -1.71 0.30 -10.85
C GLY A 374 -0.70 0.87 -11.86
N GLN A 375 0.09 1.89 -11.47
CA GLN A 375 0.97 2.65 -12.36
C GLN A 375 2.47 2.41 -12.11
N SER A 376 3.30 2.61 -13.15
CA SER A 376 4.76 2.61 -13.00
C SER A 376 5.27 3.83 -12.22
N ALA A 377 6.38 3.66 -11.51
CA ALA A 377 7.20 4.72 -10.94
C ALA A 377 7.99 5.54 -11.99
N ILE A 378 7.85 5.24 -13.29
CA ILE A 378 8.47 5.92 -14.42
C ILE A 378 7.35 6.41 -15.36
N GLN A 379 7.09 7.71 -15.36
CA GLN A 379 5.96 8.32 -16.08
C GLN A 379 6.46 9.25 -17.20
N TRP A 380 6.11 8.92 -18.44
CA TRP A 380 6.37 9.76 -19.62
C TRP A 380 5.26 10.80 -19.82
N ASN A 381 5.59 11.99 -20.35
CA ASN A 381 4.56 12.90 -20.84
C ASN A 381 3.95 12.37 -22.16
N ARG A 382 2.73 12.83 -22.51
CA ARG A 382 1.97 12.36 -23.70
C ARG A 382 2.73 12.47 -25.03
N SER A 383 3.78 13.31 -25.10
CA SER A 383 4.62 13.45 -26.30
C SER A 383 5.87 12.56 -26.32
N GLY A 384 6.28 11.97 -25.19
CA GLY A 384 7.55 11.25 -25.05
C GLY A 384 8.80 12.14 -24.99
N SER A 385 8.64 13.46 -24.83
CA SER A 385 9.73 14.44 -24.73
C SER A 385 10.27 14.62 -23.30
N GLN A 386 9.46 14.29 -22.29
CA GLN A 386 9.85 14.31 -20.87
C GLN A 386 9.52 12.97 -20.20
N VAL A 387 10.31 12.60 -19.21
CA VAL A 387 10.01 11.50 -18.28
C VAL A 387 10.29 11.95 -16.85
N ALA A 388 9.43 11.54 -15.94
CA ALA A 388 9.59 11.69 -14.50
C ALA A 388 9.73 10.31 -13.86
N VAL A 389 10.61 10.20 -12.87
CA VAL A 389 10.82 8.99 -12.07
C VAL A 389 10.57 9.30 -10.60
N MET A 390 9.87 8.39 -9.90
CA MET A 390 9.76 8.43 -8.45
C MET A 390 10.76 7.48 -7.80
N LEU A 391 11.50 7.99 -6.82
CA LEU A 391 12.63 7.34 -6.19
C LEU A 391 12.53 7.43 -4.68
N GLU A 392 13.04 6.43 -3.98
CA GLU A 392 12.93 6.29 -2.53
C GLU A 392 14.28 5.87 -1.92
N ALA A 393 14.61 6.37 -0.73
CA ALA A 393 15.81 5.99 -0.01
C ALA A 393 15.63 4.64 0.73
N TRP A 394 16.67 3.81 0.80
CA TRP A 394 16.66 2.53 1.54
C TRP A 394 16.39 2.68 3.05
N ASP A 395 16.65 3.86 3.61
CA ASP A 395 16.33 4.23 5.00
C ASP A 395 14.89 4.74 5.18
N ASN A 396 14.10 4.77 4.11
CA ASN A 396 12.69 5.16 4.04
C ASN A 396 12.38 6.62 4.48
N LYS A 397 13.40 7.49 4.59
CA LYS A 397 13.21 8.89 5.05
C LYS A 397 12.99 9.91 3.93
N ASP A 398 13.26 9.54 2.68
CA ASP A 398 13.17 10.46 1.55
C ASP A 398 12.60 9.82 0.29
N ARG A 399 11.72 10.59 -0.36
CA ARG A 399 11.18 10.30 -1.67
C ARG A 399 11.38 11.48 -2.60
N TRP A 400 11.86 11.21 -3.80
CA TRP A 400 12.09 12.20 -4.84
C TRP A 400 11.19 11.97 -6.04
N ILE A 401 10.71 13.05 -6.66
CA ILE A 401 10.28 13.05 -8.07
C ILE A 401 11.35 13.80 -8.85
N ALA A 402 11.92 13.17 -9.87
CA ALA A 402 12.96 13.77 -10.70
C ALA A 402 12.67 13.55 -12.19
N THR A 403 13.04 14.50 -13.05
CA THR A 403 13.00 14.33 -14.51
C THR A 403 14.39 14.09 -15.10
N VAL A 404 14.47 13.63 -16.34
CA VAL A 404 15.74 13.37 -17.03
C VAL A 404 16.11 14.51 -17.97
N ASP A 405 17.22 15.19 -17.71
CA ASP A 405 17.87 16.04 -18.71
C ASP A 405 18.63 15.13 -19.68
N PHE A 406 17.96 14.71 -20.77
CA PHE A 406 18.53 13.79 -21.77
C PHE A 406 19.81 14.33 -22.43
N LYS A 407 19.97 15.66 -22.51
CA LYS A 407 21.15 16.31 -23.11
C LYS A 407 22.31 16.40 -22.11
N GLY A 408 22.02 16.77 -20.86
CA GLY A 408 22.97 16.81 -19.75
C GLY A 408 23.23 15.45 -19.09
N LYS A 409 22.51 14.40 -19.50
CA LYS A 409 22.65 13.00 -19.07
C LYS A 409 22.55 12.80 -17.54
N LYS A 410 21.58 13.48 -16.92
CA LYS A 410 21.44 13.56 -15.45
C LYS A 410 19.97 13.66 -15.02
N LEU A 411 19.73 13.36 -13.74
CA LEU A 411 18.46 13.65 -13.08
C LEU A 411 18.35 15.15 -12.75
N VAL A 412 17.11 15.63 -12.68
CA VAL A 412 16.74 16.99 -12.29
C VAL A 412 15.62 16.89 -11.26
N ASN A 413 15.93 17.17 -10.00
CA ASN A 413 14.97 17.11 -8.89
C ASN A 413 13.78 18.07 -9.11
N GLN A 414 12.57 17.53 -9.14
CA GLN A 414 11.31 18.29 -9.18
C GLN A 414 10.68 18.42 -7.79
N HIS A 415 10.78 17.38 -6.97
CA HIS A 415 10.24 17.34 -5.60
C HIS A 415 11.09 16.42 -4.71
N ARG A 416 11.23 16.78 -3.44
CA ARG A 416 11.74 15.93 -2.34
C ARG A 416 10.70 16.01 -1.21
N LEU A 417 10.14 14.87 -0.83
CA LEU A 417 9.48 14.68 0.46
C LEU A 417 10.53 14.10 1.42
N HIS A 418 10.57 14.63 2.63
CA HIS A 418 11.36 14.10 3.75
C HIS A 418 10.42 13.84 4.93
N ASP A 419 10.68 12.77 5.66
CA ASP A 419 9.94 12.34 6.85
C ASP A 419 10.92 11.68 7.83
N ASP A 420 11.03 12.23 9.06
CA ASP A 420 11.92 11.69 10.10
C ASP A 420 11.53 10.25 10.51
N ALA A 421 10.24 9.92 10.39
CA ALA A 421 9.66 8.63 10.69
C ALA A 421 9.70 7.71 9.46
N TRP A 422 8.82 7.89 8.48
CA TRP A 422 8.95 7.25 7.16
C TRP A 422 8.01 7.83 6.11
N ILE A 423 8.49 7.86 4.86
CA ILE A 423 7.68 8.09 3.67
C ILE A 423 6.57 7.04 3.61
N ASN A 424 5.32 7.47 3.51
CA ASN A 424 4.22 6.54 3.31
C ASN A 424 4.35 5.82 1.96
N TYR A 425 4.13 4.51 1.96
CA TYR A 425 4.11 3.70 0.74
C TYR A 425 2.92 4.07 -0.15
N THR A 426 1.76 4.40 0.44
CA THR A 426 0.60 5.00 -0.27
C THR A 426 0.71 6.53 -0.38
N PHE A 427 -0.23 7.14 -1.13
CA PHE A 427 -0.33 8.59 -1.36
C PHE A 427 0.82 9.18 -2.19
N ASN A 428 1.25 8.42 -3.19
CA ASN A 428 2.34 8.83 -4.07
C ASN A 428 1.90 9.14 -5.52
N ASP A 429 0.65 8.85 -5.90
CA ASP A 429 0.08 9.01 -7.26
C ASP A 429 0.62 10.25 -7.97
N PHE A 430 1.20 10.06 -9.16
CA PHE A 430 1.81 11.15 -9.92
C PHE A 430 1.75 10.88 -11.43
N GLY A 431 1.74 11.96 -12.20
CA GLY A 431 1.74 11.90 -13.65
C GLY A 431 1.92 13.29 -14.27
N TRP A 432 1.55 13.41 -15.54
CA TRP A 432 1.64 14.64 -16.32
C TRP A 432 0.24 15.12 -16.70
N LEU A 433 0.07 16.44 -16.79
CA LEU A 433 -1.07 17.01 -17.52
C LEU A 433 -0.93 16.66 -19.02
N ASN A 434 -2.04 16.29 -19.66
CA ASN A 434 -2.10 15.84 -21.05
C ASN A 434 -1.60 16.89 -22.04
N THR A 435 -1.82 18.18 -21.73
CA THR A 435 -1.57 19.33 -22.61
C THR A 435 -0.29 20.10 -22.30
N SER A 436 0.46 19.77 -21.23
CA SER A 436 1.66 20.56 -20.83
C SER A 436 2.71 19.77 -20.03
N ASP A 437 3.95 20.29 -20.03
CA ASP A 437 5.05 19.81 -19.17
C ASP A 437 4.85 20.25 -17.69
N THR A 438 3.72 19.84 -17.12
CA THR A 438 3.29 20.08 -15.74
C THR A 438 3.02 18.74 -15.08
N LEU A 439 3.71 18.47 -13.97
CA LEU A 439 3.45 17.31 -13.13
C LEU A 439 2.21 17.56 -12.26
N TYR A 440 1.39 16.53 -12.04
CA TYR A 440 0.53 16.42 -10.87
C TYR A 440 1.09 15.33 -9.95
N PHE A 441 0.94 15.49 -8.63
CA PHE A 441 1.37 14.47 -7.66
C PHE A 441 0.68 14.60 -6.29
N LEU A 442 0.62 13.48 -5.56
CA LEU A 442 0.30 13.45 -4.13
C LEU A 442 1.54 13.66 -3.24
N SER A 443 1.33 14.28 -2.09
CA SER A 443 2.37 14.48 -1.07
C SER A 443 1.77 14.74 0.31
N GLU A 444 2.29 14.04 1.32
CA GLU A 444 1.99 14.27 2.75
C GLU A 444 2.74 15.49 3.35
N GLN A 445 3.41 16.31 2.53
CA GLN A 445 4.26 17.44 3.01
C GLN A 445 3.55 18.50 3.89
N SER A 446 2.22 18.46 3.98
CA SER A 446 1.40 19.33 4.84
C SER A 446 0.75 18.60 6.03
N GLY A 447 1.27 17.41 6.39
CA GLY A 447 0.71 16.53 7.43
C GLY A 447 -0.41 15.61 6.92
N TYR A 448 -0.93 15.88 5.73
CA TYR A 448 -2.00 15.11 5.07
C TYR A 448 -1.69 14.97 3.58
N SER A 449 -2.09 13.85 2.98
CA SER A 449 -2.03 13.66 1.52
C SER A 449 -2.93 14.67 0.81
N HIS A 450 -2.34 15.49 -0.05
CA HIS A 450 -3.05 16.44 -0.91
C HIS A 450 -2.49 16.45 -2.33
N ILE A 451 -3.30 16.94 -3.28
CA ILE A 451 -2.92 17.13 -4.68
C ILE A 451 -2.04 18.38 -4.81
N TYR A 452 -0.93 18.24 -5.53
CA TYR A 452 -0.04 19.31 -5.95
C TYR A 452 0.10 19.31 -7.48
N THR A 453 0.31 20.48 -8.08
CA THR A 453 0.79 20.59 -9.47
C THR A 453 2.08 21.40 -9.56
N LYS A 454 2.97 21.04 -10.48
CA LYS A 454 4.27 21.70 -10.68
C LYS A 454 4.70 21.70 -12.16
N PRO A 455 4.73 22.88 -12.82
CA PRO A 455 5.49 23.07 -14.07
C PRO A 455 6.99 22.85 -13.83
N LEU A 456 7.72 22.28 -14.79
CA LEU A 456 9.13 21.89 -14.57
C LEU A 456 10.05 23.04 -14.11
N THR A 457 9.86 24.24 -14.65
CA THR A 457 10.60 25.46 -14.23
C THR A 457 9.91 26.25 -13.11
N GLY A 458 8.71 25.85 -12.70
CA GLY A 458 7.90 26.51 -11.67
C GLY A 458 8.05 25.91 -10.27
N LYS A 459 7.42 26.57 -9.29
CA LYS A 459 7.20 26.02 -7.94
C LYS A 459 6.01 25.06 -7.94
N ALA A 460 6.01 24.10 -7.01
CA ALA A 460 4.83 23.30 -6.74
C ALA A 460 3.72 24.18 -6.11
N THR A 461 2.47 23.93 -6.49
CA THR A 461 1.27 24.61 -6.00
C THR A 461 0.36 23.57 -5.36
N GLN A 462 0.03 23.74 -4.08
CA GLN A 462 -0.95 22.92 -3.39
C GLN A 462 -2.36 23.21 -3.92
N ARG A 463 -3.15 22.17 -4.19
CA ARG A 463 -4.45 22.25 -4.88
C ARG A 463 -5.61 21.83 -3.97
N THR A 464 -5.39 20.87 -3.08
CA THR A 464 -6.31 20.54 -1.98
C THR A 464 -5.61 20.80 -0.64
N LYS A 465 -6.38 21.10 0.41
CA LYS A 465 -5.87 21.38 1.76
C LYS A 465 -6.95 21.13 2.82
N GLY A 466 -6.54 20.66 3.98
CA GLY A 466 -7.41 20.41 5.14
C GLY A 466 -6.89 19.23 5.98
N GLN A 467 -7.57 18.93 7.09
CA GLN A 467 -7.35 17.73 7.90
C GLN A 467 -8.13 16.55 7.30
N PHE A 468 -7.75 16.16 6.08
CA PHE A 468 -8.30 15.01 5.36
C PHE A 468 -7.27 14.51 4.34
N GLU A 469 -7.31 13.22 4.03
CA GLU A 469 -6.44 12.57 3.06
C GLU A 469 -7.09 12.57 1.67
N VAL A 470 -6.24 12.56 0.63
CA VAL A 470 -6.63 12.40 -0.79
C VAL A 470 -5.89 11.20 -1.39
N SER A 471 -6.62 10.39 -2.16
CA SER A 471 -6.10 9.22 -2.90
C SER A 471 -6.80 9.04 -4.25
N ASP A 472 -6.32 8.07 -5.03
CA ASP A 472 -7.00 7.50 -6.20
C ASP A 472 -7.27 8.56 -7.29
N LEU A 473 -6.18 9.11 -7.85
CA LEU A 473 -6.25 10.23 -8.79
C LEU A 473 -6.59 9.81 -10.23
N THR A 474 -7.67 10.36 -10.80
CA THR A 474 -8.00 10.24 -12.23
C THR A 474 -8.04 11.61 -12.90
N LEU A 475 -7.12 11.88 -13.82
CA LEU A 475 -7.06 13.11 -14.62
C LEU A 475 -7.98 12.99 -15.87
N SER A 476 -8.69 14.07 -16.24
CA SER A 476 -9.45 14.10 -17.49
C SER A 476 -8.57 14.39 -18.72
N GLU A 477 -8.96 13.86 -19.88
CA GLU A 477 -8.25 14.00 -21.17
C GLU A 477 -7.93 15.46 -21.55
N ASN A 478 -8.83 16.37 -21.19
CA ASN A 478 -8.74 17.80 -21.48
C ASN A 478 -8.04 18.64 -20.39
N ASP A 479 -7.47 18.00 -19.35
CA ASP A 479 -6.91 18.63 -18.14
C ASP A 479 -7.87 19.54 -17.35
N GLN A 480 -9.18 19.52 -17.63
CA GLN A 480 -10.14 20.39 -16.94
C GLN A 480 -10.42 19.95 -15.50
N TYR A 481 -10.41 18.63 -15.25
CA TYR A 481 -10.74 18.04 -13.96
C TYR A 481 -9.71 16.99 -13.53
N LEU A 482 -9.52 16.90 -12.22
CA LEU A 482 -8.86 15.79 -11.57
C LEU A 482 -9.83 15.21 -10.54
N TYR A 483 -10.34 14.02 -10.81
CA TYR A 483 -11.21 13.24 -9.92
C TYR A 483 -10.36 12.55 -8.85
N TYR A 484 -10.89 12.42 -7.64
CA TYR A 484 -10.17 11.83 -6.50
C TYR A 484 -11.12 11.35 -5.40
N LYS A 485 -10.61 10.44 -4.56
CA LYS A 485 -11.25 9.97 -3.33
C LYS A 485 -10.71 10.75 -2.13
N ALA A 486 -11.55 11.13 -1.17
CA ALA A 486 -11.10 11.78 0.07
C ALA A 486 -12.08 11.58 1.24
N ASN A 487 -11.59 11.78 2.47
CA ASN A 487 -12.35 11.55 3.71
C ASN A 487 -12.78 12.82 4.46
N LYS A 488 -13.17 13.87 3.73
CA LYS A 488 -13.39 15.23 4.27
C LYS A 488 -14.47 15.36 5.36
N LYS A 489 -15.41 14.41 5.44
CA LYS A 489 -16.52 14.43 6.41
C LYS A 489 -16.10 13.91 7.78
N HIS A 490 -15.24 12.88 7.79
CA HIS A 490 -14.86 12.08 8.95
C HIS A 490 -13.73 11.13 8.50
N PRO A 491 -12.70 10.85 9.33
CA PRO A 491 -11.57 10.00 8.92
C PRO A 491 -11.97 8.65 8.29
N GLY A 492 -13.08 8.07 8.76
CA GLY A 492 -13.66 6.81 8.28
C GLY A 492 -14.82 6.90 7.26
N ILE A 493 -15.10 8.05 6.65
CA ILE A 493 -16.09 8.20 5.55
C ILE A 493 -15.35 8.66 4.30
N TYR A 494 -15.32 7.85 3.24
CA TYR A 494 -14.65 8.19 1.97
C TYR A 494 -15.66 8.43 0.85
N GLU A 495 -15.51 9.56 0.15
CA GLU A 495 -16.39 10.06 -0.90
C GLU A 495 -15.57 10.46 -2.14
N VAL A 496 -16.24 10.51 -3.29
CA VAL A 496 -15.66 10.92 -4.58
C VAL A 496 -15.85 12.42 -4.78
N TYR A 497 -14.78 13.08 -5.22
CA TYR A 497 -14.72 14.51 -5.53
C TYR A 497 -14.12 14.72 -6.92
N ARG A 498 -14.27 15.94 -7.44
CA ARG A 498 -13.42 16.46 -8.52
C ARG A 498 -12.82 17.81 -8.15
N LEU A 499 -11.65 18.11 -8.69
CA LEU A 499 -10.95 19.38 -8.64
C LEU A 499 -10.95 19.98 -10.05
N ASN A 500 -11.50 21.16 -10.25
CA ASN A 500 -11.34 21.89 -11.51
C ASN A 500 -9.96 22.57 -11.54
N LEU A 501 -9.15 22.29 -12.56
CA LEU A 501 -7.76 22.74 -12.59
C LEU A 501 -7.56 24.20 -13.03
N ASP A 502 -8.55 24.85 -13.64
CA ASP A 502 -8.48 26.30 -13.90
C ASP A 502 -8.75 27.13 -12.63
N SER A 503 -9.89 26.88 -11.98
CA SER A 503 -10.34 27.67 -10.83
C SER A 503 -9.73 27.24 -9.49
N GLY A 504 -9.27 25.98 -9.39
CA GLY A 504 -8.88 25.38 -8.11
C GLY A 504 -10.06 25.01 -7.20
N ASN A 505 -11.31 25.22 -7.64
CA ASN A 505 -12.50 24.79 -6.90
C ASN A 505 -12.61 23.27 -6.92
N SER A 506 -13.14 22.70 -5.83
CA SER A 506 -13.39 21.26 -5.74
C SER A 506 -14.80 20.96 -5.23
N GLU A 507 -15.46 20.04 -5.90
CA GLU A 507 -16.87 19.69 -5.73
C GLU A 507 -16.99 18.24 -5.24
N ALA A 508 -17.97 17.97 -4.37
CA ALA A 508 -18.35 16.60 -4.04
C ALA A 508 -19.21 16.03 -5.17
N LEU A 509 -18.93 14.80 -5.58
CA LEU A 509 -19.76 14.04 -6.51
C LEU A 509 -20.67 13.10 -5.72
N THR A 510 -20.11 12.34 -4.77
CA THR A 510 -20.90 11.49 -3.87
C THR A 510 -21.14 12.15 -2.51
N SER A 511 -22.25 11.75 -1.89
CA SER A 511 -22.54 11.98 -0.47
C SER A 511 -23.25 10.75 0.08
N LEU A 512 -22.57 9.61 0.03
CA LEU A 512 -23.14 8.30 0.36
C LEU A 512 -22.89 7.89 1.82
N ASP A 513 -22.00 8.55 2.57
CA ASP A 513 -21.76 8.32 4.01
C ASP A 513 -21.38 6.85 4.34
N GLY A 514 -20.28 6.39 3.77
CA GLY A 514 -19.75 5.03 3.92
C GLY A 514 -18.33 4.92 3.38
N MET A 515 -17.98 3.75 2.80
CA MET A 515 -16.79 3.62 1.96
C MET A 515 -17.22 3.60 0.49
N THR A 516 -16.61 4.44 -0.33
CA THR A 516 -16.90 4.57 -1.76
C THR A 516 -15.61 4.57 -2.57
N ASP A 517 -15.46 3.58 -3.45
CA ASP A 517 -14.45 3.54 -4.51
C ASP A 517 -15.11 3.89 -5.86
N TYR A 518 -14.33 4.29 -6.86
CA TYR A 518 -14.87 4.73 -8.16
C TYR A 518 -13.99 4.37 -9.36
N SER A 519 -14.62 4.31 -10.54
CA SER A 519 -13.95 4.44 -11.83
C SER A 519 -14.77 5.32 -12.80
N LEU A 520 -14.07 6.21 -13.51
CA LEU A 520 -14.63 7.08 -14.53
C LEU A 520 -14.88 6.28 -15.82
N SER A 521 -15.98 6.55 -16.53
CA SER A 521 -16.24 5.93 -17.83
C SER A 521 -15.31 6.46 -18.93
N PRO A 522 -15.01 5.69 -20.00
CA PRO A 522 -14.17 6.14 -21.11
C PRO A 522 -14.67 7.40 -21.86
N ASP A 523 -15.97 7.72 -21.76
CA ASP A 523 -16.57 8.96 -22.27
C ASP A 523 -16.53 10.14 -21.27
N GLU A 524 -15.94 9.94 -20.10
CA GLU A 524 -15.88 10.85 -18.93
C GLU A 524 -17.25 11.27 -18.36
N GLN A 525 -18.38 10.71 -18.85
CA GLN A 525 -19.72 11.18 -18.48
C GLN A 525 -20.27 10.54 -17.21
N LYS A 526 -19.73 9.41 -16.74
CA LYS A 526 -20.32 8.58 -15.67
C LYS A 526 -19.27 8.06 -14.69
N LEU A 527 -19.70 7.82 -13.46
CA LEU A 527 -18.95 7.09 -12.45
C LEU A 527 -19.60 5.72 -12.22
N LEU A 528 -18.79 4.67 -12.28
CA LEU A 528 -19.07 3.39 -11.64
C LEU A 528 -18.55 3.51 -10.21
N LEU A 529 -19.38 3.21 -9.23
CA LEU A 529 -19.05 3.27 -7.81
C LEU A 529 -19.14 1.87 -7.22
N GLN A 530 -18.17 1.51 -6.39
CA GLN A 530 -18.32 0.40 -5.44
C GLN A 530 -18.55 1.03 -4.07
N HIS A 531 -19.73 0.82 -3.48
CA HIS A 531 -20.11 1.46 -2.21
C HIS A 531 -20.56 0.44 -1.17
N SER A 532 -20.18 0.65 0.09
CA SER A 532 -20.58 -0.16 1.23
C SER A 532 -20.84 0.66 2.50
N LYS A 533 -21.59 0.08 3.43
CA LYS A 533 -21.82 0.62 4.77
C LYS A 533 -21.57 -0.45 5.84
N ILE A 534 -21.40 -0.06 7.11
CA ILE A 534 -21.13 -0.98 8.23
C ILE A 534 -22.06 -2.21 8.23
N MET A 535 -23.36 -2.02 7.97
CA MET A 535 -24.36 -3.11 7.96
C MET A 535 -24.71 -3.64 6.56
N HIS A 536 -24.02 -3.16 5.50
CA HIS A 536 -24.34 -3.45 4.11
C HIS A 536 -23.06 -3.76 3.30
N PRO A 537 -22.84 -5.03 2.89
CA PRO A 537 -21.75 -5.43 2.00
C PRO A 537 -21.66 -4.58 0.72
N PRO A 538 -20.48 -4.52 0.07
CA PRO A 538 -20.30 -3.72 -1.14
C PRO A 538 -21.21 -4.16 -2.29
N GLU A 539 -21.78 -3.18 -2.97
CA GLU A 539 -22.53 -3.32 -4.23
C GLU A 539 -22.03 -2.28 -5.24
N LEU A 540 -22.32 -2.50 -6.52
CA LEU A 540 -22.08 -1.54 -7.59
C LEU A 540 -23.24 -0.56 -7.74
N TYR A 541 -22.90 0.70 -7.99
CA TYR A 541 -23.81 1.80 -8.29
C TYR A 541 -23.28 2.60 -9.47
N VAL A 542 -24.16 3.31 -10.17
CA VAL A 542 -23.79 4.21 -11.28
C VAL A 542 -24.44 5.59 -11.09
N MET A 543 -23.71 6.65 -11.46
CA MET A 543 -24.21 8.02 -11.57
C MET A 543 -23.54 8.76 -12.74
N ASP A 544 -24.11 9.86 -13.20
CA ASP A 544 -23.40 10.81 -14.07
C ASP A 544 -22.25 11.48 -13.28
N ALA A 545 -21.16 11.86 -13.96
CA ALA A 545 -19.96 12.44 -13.35
C ALA A 545 -20.12 13.93 -12.92
N ALA A 546 -21.27 14.28 -12.36
CA ALA A 546 -21.69 15.64 -12.01
C ALA A 546 -22.17 15.75 -10.54
N PRO A 547 -21.89 16.87 -9.85
CA PRO A 547 -22.37 17.11 -8.49
C PRO A 547 -23.90 17.00 -8.39
N GLY A 548 -24.40 16.22 -7.44
CA GLY A 548 -25.84 16.06 -7.21
C GLY A 548 -26.57 15.19 -8.24
N ALA A 549 -25.87 14.50 -9.15
CA ALA A 549 -26.47 13.51 -10.03
C ALA A 549 -27.02 12.30 -9.24
N LYS A 550 -28.02 11.61 -9.81
CA LYS A 550 -28.72 10.53 -9.13
C LYS A 550 -27.91 9.23 -9.14
N VAL A 551 -27.42 8.81 -7.98
CA VAL A 551 -26.87 7.46 -7.77
C VAL A 551 -27.97 6.41 -7.91
N THR A 552 -27.71 5.38 -8.72
CA THR A 552 -28.62 4.25 -8.98
C THR A 552 -27.88 2.94 -8.73
N GLN A 553 -28.46 2.04 -7.93
CA GLN A 553 -27.89 0.73 -7.61
C GLN A 553 -27.98 -0.20 -8.83
N LEU A 554 -26.88 -0.90 -9.12
CA LEU A 554 -26.73 -1.80 -10.26
C LEU A 554 -26.91 -3.26 -9.81
N THR A 555 -26.16 -3.67 -8.78
CA THR A 555 -26.13 -5.04 -8.26
C THR A 555 -26.88 -5.20 -6.94
N HIS A 556 -27.42 -6.40 -6.72
CA HIS A 556 -28.29 -6.74 -5.58
C HIS A 556 -27.95 -8.14 -5.06
N THR A 557 -26.70 -8.31 -4.63
CA THR A 557 -26.06 -9.59 -4.30
C THR A 557 -26.23 -10.06 -2.85
N VAL A 558 -26.50 -9.14 -1.92
CA VAL A 558 -26.75 -9.47 -0.50
C VAL A 558 -27.92 -10.46 -0.38
N SER A 559 -27.71 -11.57 0.33
CA SER A 559 -28.66 -12.68 0.39
C SER A 559 -29.88 -12.40 1.30
N GLU A 560 -30.98 -13.11 1.08
CA GLU A 560 -32.14 -13.09 1.97
C GLU A 560 -31.85 -13.69 3.36
N GLN A 561 -30.97 -14.70 3.43
CA GLN A 561 -30.53 -15.28 4.71
C GLN A 561 -29.79 -14.23 5.55
N PHE A 562 -28.89 -13.46 4.93
CA PHE A 562 -28.20 -12.37 5.60
C PHE A 562 -29.16 -11.25 5.99
N LYS A 563 -30.09 -10.83 5.11
CA LYS A 563 -31.11 -9.81 5.44
C LYS A 563 -31.95 -10.22 6.65
N ALA A 564 -32.29 -11.50 6.79
CA ALA A 564 -33.02 -12.05 7.94
C ALA A 564 -32.18 -12.16 9.24
N THR A 565 -30.84 -12.11 9.18
CA THR A 565 -29.98 -12.20 10.36
C THR A 565 -29.99 -10.91 11.18
N LYS A 566 -30.36 -11.01 12.45
CA LYS A 566 -30.22 -9.97 13.48
C LYS A 566 -28.73 -9.79 13.79
N LEU A 567 -28.21 -8.59 13.56
CA LEU A 567 -26.85 -8.18 13.92
C LEU A 567 -26.90 -6.86 14.68
N VAL A 568 -25.93 -6.62 15.56
CA VAL A 568 -25.85 -5.37 16.34
C VAL A 568 -25.14 -4.32 15.50
N ALA A 569 -25.82 -3.19 15.28
CA ALA A 569 -25.22 -2.05 14.60
C ALA A 569 -24.38 -1.24 15.62
N PRO A 570 -23.07 -1.05 15.42
CA PRO A 570 -22.24 -0.27 16.34
C PRO A 570 -22.52 1.23 16.17
N LYS A 571 -22.29 2.01 17.22
CA LYS A 571 -22.13 3.47 17.09
C LYS A 571 -20.66 3.77 16.81
N VAL A 572 -20.37 4.73 15.94
CA VAL A 572 -19.01 5.29 15.84
C VAL A 572 -18.92 6.45 16.82
N VAL A 573 -17.95 6.41 17.72
CA VAL A 573 -17.81 7.36 18.84
C VAL A 573 -16.41 7.96 18.86
N ALA A 574 -16.29 9.20 19.35
CA ALA A 574 -15.01 9.84 19.61
C ALA A 574 -14.54 9.55 21.05
N VAL A 575 -13.49 8.74 21.19
CA VAL A 575 -12.77 8.53 22.45
C VAL A 575 -11.72 9.65 22.59
N PRO A 576 -11.77 10.50 23.63
CA PRO A 576 -10.74 11.51 23.85
C PRO A 576 -9.40 10.84 24.17
N SER A 577 -8.35 11.14 23.40
CA SER A 577 -6.99 10.69 23.71
C SER A 577 -6.38 11.56 24.79
N SER A 578 -5.70 10.95 25.76
CA SER A 578 -4.86 11.64 26.75
C SER A 578 -3.54 12.18 26.18
N HIS A 579 -3.25 11.89 24.89
CA HIS A 579 -1.99 12.21 24.23
C HIS A 579 -2.09 13.19 23.04
N GLY A 580 -3.28 13.75 22.75
CA GLY A 580 -3.44 14.73 21.67
C GLY A 580 -4.84 15.35 21.57
N GLU A 581 -5.00 16.36 20.70
CA GLU A 581 -6.30 17.02 20.46
C GLU A 581 -7.24 16.20 19.55
N GLN A 582 -6.69 15.27 18.76
CA GLN A 582 -7.48 14.39 17.89
C GLN A 582 -8.02 13.19 18.69
N PRO A 583 -9.32 12.87 18.60
CA PRO A 583 -9.88 11.69 19.25
C PRO A 583 -9.53 10.40 18.50
N VAL A 584 -9.44 9.31 19.24
CA VAL A 584 -9.48 7.95 18.70
C VAL A 584 -10.94 7.64 18.35
N TYR A 585 -11.26 7.37 17.08
CA TYR A 585 -12.61 6.87 16.76
C TYR A 585 -12.70 5.38 17.02
N ALA A 586 -13.83 4.95 17.58
CA ALA A 586 -14.11 3.56 17.87
C ALA A 586 -15.54 3.18 17.45
N LYS A 587 -15.71 1.95 16.97
CA LYS A 587 -17.00 1.27 16.86
C LYS A 587 -17.34 0.66 18.22
N VAL A 588 -18.49 1.04 18.79
CA VAL A 588 -19.01 0.48 20.05
C VAL A 588 -20.33 -0.24 19.80
N TYR A 589 -20.33 -1.54 20.09
CA TYR A 589 -21.48 -2.43 20.04
C TYR A 589 -22.10 -2.49 21.44
N TYR A 590 -23.33 -1.98 21.55
CA TYR A 590 -24.07 -1.96 22.81
C TYR A 590 -25.01 -3.17 22.91
N PRO A 591 -25.15 -3.76 24.11
CA PRO A 591 -26.22 -4.71 24.40
C PRO A 591 -27.62 -4.16 24.10
N SER A 592 -28.54 -5.01 23.66
CA SER A 592 -29.89 -4.58 23.27
C SER A 592 -30.79 -4.11 24.43
N ASP A 593 -30.33 -4.30 25.66
CA ASP A 593 -30.95 -3.83 26.91
C ASP A 593 -30.25 -2.59 27.50
N TYR A 594 -29.15 -2.11 26.90
CA TYR A 594 -28.37 -0.98 27.40
C TYR A 594 -29.18 0.31 27.49
N GLN A 595 -29.07 1.01 28.62
CA GLN A 595 -29.68 2.33 28.87
C GLN A 595 -28.61 3.30 29.37
N SER A 596 -28.56 4.50 28.80
CA SER A 596 -27.53 5.51 29.10
C SER A 596 -27.61 6.12 30.51
N ASP A 597 -28.70 5.86 31.24
CA ASP A 597 -28.98 6.27 32.61
C ASP A 597 -29.09 5.08 33.59
N GLU A 598 -28.77 3.85 33.13
CA GLU A 598 -28.63 2.68 33.99
C GLU A 598 -27.56 2.91 35.05
N SER A 599 -27.83 2.55 36.30
CA SER A 599 -26.89 2.69 37.41
C SER A 599 -26.93 1.46 38.33
N GLY A 600 -25.75 0.97 38.71
CA GLY A 600 -25.58 -0.21 39.59
C GLY A 600 -25.41 -1.55 38.86
N ASN A 601 -25.82 -1.66 37.60
CA ASN A 601 -25.49 -2.81 36.74
C ASN A 601 -24.22 -2.49 35.95
N THR A 602 -23.06 -3.04 36.35
CA THR A 602 -21.83 -2.93 35.55
C THR A 602 -21.71 -4.09 34.56
N ARG A 603 -21.30 -3.80 33.33
CA ARG A 603 -21.31 -4.73 32.18
C ARG A 603 -19.91 -5.28 31.89
N LYS A 604 -19.84 -6.54 31.43
CA LYS A 604 -18.62 -7.12 30.86
C LYS A 604 -18.24 -6.38 29.57
N ALA A 605 -16.97 -6.35 29.19
CA ALA A 605 -16.56 -5.78 27.91
C ALA A 605 -15.42 -6.54 27.21
N VAL A 606 -15.29 -6.30 25.91
CA VAL A 606 -14.19 -6.82 25.08
C VAL A 606 -13.69 -5.71 24.14
N ILE A 607 -12.38 -5.49 24.09
CA ILE A 607 -11.76 -4.64 23.04
C ILE A 607 -11.14 -5.54 21.95
N PHE A 608 -11.61 -5.36 20.72
CA PHE A 608 -10.99 -5.93 19.52
C PHE A 608 -9.88 -5.02 18.99
N ASN A 609 -8.66 -5.54 18.95
CA ASN A 609 -7.51 -4.90 18.35
C ASN A 609 -7.47 -5.28 16.86
N HIS A 610 -7.73 -4.34 15.96
CA HIS A 610 -7.74 -4.64 14.53
C HIS A 610 -6.35 -5.07 14.05
N GLY A 611 -6.32 -6.04 13.14
CA GLY A 611 -5.07 -6.70 12.72
C GLY A 611 -4.25 -5.98 11.67
N ALA A 612 -4.61 -4.72 11.39
CA ALA A 612 -4.27 -4.05 10.14
C ALA A 612 -3.09 -3.07 10.30
N GLY A 613 -2.50 -2.96 11.49
CA GLY A 613 -1.41 -2.02 11.81
C GLY A 613 -1.86 -0.58 11.61
N TYR A 614 -1.11 0.20 10.83
CA TYR A 614 -1.46 1.57 10.48
C TYR A 614 -2.62 1.71 9.46
N LEU A 615 -3.39 0.66 9.17
CA LEU A 615 -4.62 0.76 8.37
C LEU A 615 -5.80 1.21 9.25
N GLN A 616 -7.06 0.91 8.88
CA GLN A 616 -8.25 1.49 9.55
C GLN A 616 -9.35 0.44 9.67
N ASN A 617 -10.09 0.43 10.79
CA ASN A 617 -11.28 -0.41 10.96
C ASN A 617 -12.52 0.35 11.48
N SER A 618 -12.39 1.48 12.19
CA SER A 618 -13.53 2.27 12.70
C SER A 618 -14.23 3.11 11.62
N HIS A 619 -14.19 2.65 10.38
CA HIS A 619 -14.80 3.27 9.20
C HIS A 619 -16.28 2.91 9.01
N PHE A 620 -16.98 3.75 8.26
CA PHE A 620 -18.40 3.61 7.96
C PHE A 620 -18.72 2.62 6.82
N GLY A 621 -17.72 2.09 6.12
CA GLY A 621 -17.88 0.98 5.17
C GLY A 621 -18.07 -0.39 5.81
N TRP A 622 -18.38 -1.39 4.99
CA TRP A 622 -18.33 -2.81 5.36
C TRP A 622 -16.87 -3.21 5.66
N SER A 623 -16.62 -3.89 6.79
CA SER A 623 -15.26 -4.26 7.18
C SER A 623 -14.79 -5.56 6.52
N GLY A 624 -13.50 -5.66 6.23
CA GLY A 624 -12.83 -6.92 5.92
C GLY A 624 -12.86 -7.89 7.11
N TYR A 625 -12.91 -7.36 8.33
CA TYR A 625 -13.12 -8.10 9.58
C TYR A 625 -14.61 -8.43 9.80
N PHE A 626 -15.24 -9.05 8.79
CA PHE A 626 -16.68 -9.35 8.81
C PHE A 626 -17.03 -10.46 9.81
N ARG A 627 -16.10 -11.36 10.12
CA ARG A 627 -16.28 -12.44 11.11
C ARG A 627 -16.24 -11.88 12.52
N GLU A 628 -15.27 -11.02 12.78
CA GLU A 628 -15.10 -10.23 13.99
C GLU A 628 -16.39 -9.42 14.24
N PHE A 629 -16.88 -8.66 13.25
CA PHE A 629 -18.16 -7.93 13.32
C PHE A 629 -19.37 -8.82 13.71
N MET A 630 -19.44 -10.05 13.18
CA MET A 630 -20.49 -11.01 13.55
C MET A 630 -20.31 -11.57 14.97
N PHE A 631 -19.07 -11.74 15.42
CA PHE A 631 -18.75 -12.14 16.79
C PHE A 631 -19.01 -11.00 17.79
N HIS A 632 -18.69 -9.75 17.45
CA HIS A 632 -19.08 -8.56 18.21
C HIS A 632 -20.61 -8.49 18.36
N SER A 633 -21.35 -8.82 17.30
CA SER A 633 -22.81 -8.91 17.32
C SER A 633 -23.36 -10.03 18.20
N LEU A 634 -22.64 -11.16 18.30
CA LEU A 634 -22.98 -12.27 19.19
C LEU A 634 -22.77 -11.86 20.66
N LEU A 635 -21.55 -11.45 21.01
CA LEU A 635 -21.17 -10.98 22.36
C LEU A 635 -22.08 -9.85 22.86
N ALA A 636 -22.39 -8.86 22.01
CA ALA A 636 -23.32 -7.78 22.37
C ALA A 636 -24.76 -8.28 22.55
N SER A 637 -25.19 -9.34 21.85
CA SER A 637 -26.50 -9.96 22.11
C SER A 637 -26.57 -10.74 23.44
N GLU A 638 -25.42 -11.07 24.02
CA GLU A 638 -25.26 -11.82 25.27
C GLU A 638 -24.89 -10.92 26.48
N GLY A 639 -24.78 -9.61 26.27
CA GLY A 639 -24.65 -8.60 27.34
C GLY A 639 -23.29 -7.89 27.44
N TYR A 640 -22.32 -8.26 26.60
CA TYR A 640 -21.00 -7.61 26.55
C TYR A 640 -21.06 -6.26 25.82
N VAL A 641 -20.35 -5.25 26.31
CA VAL A 641 -20.00 -4.07 25.48
C VAL A 641 -18.76 -4.43 24.66
N VAL A 642 -18.83 -4.30 23.34
CA VAL A 642 -17.67 -4.58 22.48
C VAL A 642 -17.18 -3.29 21.84
N MET A 643 -15.87 -3.04 21.88
CA MET A 643 -15.23 -1.87 21.30
C MET A 643 -14.16 -2.29 20.28
N ASP A 644 -14.06 -1.56 19.17
CA ASP A 644 -13.19 -1.81 18.03
C ASP A 644 -12.62 -0.44 17.61
N MET A 645 -11.29 -0.23 17.72
CA MET A 645 -10.68 1.12 17.83
C MET A 645 -9.68 1.41 16.71
N ASP A 646 -9.75 2.61 16.10
CA ASP A 646 -8.66 3.17 15.29
C ASP A 646 -7.61 3.83 16.22
N TYR A 647 -6.67 3.06 16.76
CA TYR A 647 -5.55 3.57 17.56
C TYR A 647 -4.58 4.47 16.76
N ARG A 648 -3.77 5.29 17.44
CA ARG A 648 -2.63 6.03 16.84
C ARG A 648 -1.79 5.09 15.98
N ALA A 649 -1.38 5.58 14.81
CA ALA A 649 -0.97 4.86 13.59
C ALA A 649 -2.06 4.65 12.53
N SER A 650 -3.34 4.46 12.90
CA SER A 650 -4.39 4.13 11.92
C SER A 650 -4.53 5.17 10.78
N LYS A 651 -4.76 4.74 9.53
CA LYS A 651 -4.93 5.65 8.38
C LYS A 651 -6.27 6.39 8.41
N GLY A 652 -6.35 7.50 7.70
CA GLY A 652 -7.51 8.40 7.66
C GLY A 652 -7.28 9.71 8.43
N TYR A 653 -6.24 9.76 9.26
CA TYR A 653 -5.98 10.80 10.25
C TYR A 653 -4.78 11.69 9.91
N GLY A 654 -4.07 11.40 8.81
CA GLY A 654 -2.86 12.10 8.39
C GLY A 654 -1.55 11.47 8.88
N ARG A 655 -0.44 11.97 8.31
CA ARG A 655 0.94 11.53 8.56
C ARG A 655 1.27 11.52 10.04
N ASP A 656 1.00 12.60 10.76
CA ASP A 656 1.47 12.78 12.15
C ASP A 656 0.81 11.77 13.11
N TRP A 657 -0.39 11.32 12.77
CA TRP A 657 -1.07 10.21 13.45
C TRP A 657 -0.48 8.85 13.02
N ARG A 658 -0.30 8.64 11.71
CA ARG A 658 0.35 7.45 11.12
C ARG A 658 1.73 7.18 11.73
N THR A 659 2.53 8.22 11.95
CA THR A 659 3.93 8.13 12.38
C THR A 659 4.14 8.12 13.89
N ALA A 660 3.09 8.28 14.70
CA ALA A 660 3.19 8.35 16.17
C ALA A 660 3.90 7.13 16.80
N ILE A 661 3.83 5.96 16.15
CA ILE A 661 4.43 4.69 16.57
C ILE A 661 5.91 4.50 16.17
N TYR A 662 6.51 5.48 15.48
CA TYR A 662 7.89 5.40 15.00
C TYR A 662 8.87 5.13 16.16
N ARG A 663 9.61 4.01 16.07
CA ARG A 663 10.56 3.49 17.07
C ARG A 663 9.97 3.08 18.43
N GLN A 664 8.65 3.03 18.56
CA GLN A 664 7.92 2.76 19.81
C GLN A 664 6.58 2.03 19.57
N MET A 665 6.55 1.15 18.58
CA MET A 665 5.35 0.43 18.16
C MET A 665 4.79 -0.41 19.32
N GLY A 666 3.47 -0.37 19.51
CA GLY A 666 2.77 -0.94 20.66
C GLY A 666 2.60 0.02 21.85
N THR A 667 3.37 1.11 21.94
CA THR A 667 3.28 2.05 23.08
C THR A 667 2.15 3.09 22.91
N PRO A 668 2.10 3.93 21.85
CA PRO A 668 0.95 4.80 21.58
C PRO A 668 -0.39 4.07 21.51
N GLU A 669 -0.40 2.88 20.92
CA GLU A 669 -1.60 2.07 20.73
C GLU A 669 -2.14 1.57 22.08
N THR A 670 -1.27 1.04 22.96
CA THR A 670 -1.68 0.57 24.29
C THR A 670 -2.22 1.72 25.15
N GLN A 671 -1.62 2.91 25.06
CA GLN A 671 -2.16 4.13 25.71
C GLN A 671 -3.58 4.47 25.21
N ASP A 672 -3.86 4.29 23.93
CA ASP A 672 -5.20 4.52 23.37
C ASP A 672 -6.21 3.44 23.82
N LEU A 673 -5.77 2.18 24.00
CA LEU A 673 -6.60 1.12 24.62
C LEU A 673 -6.95 1.47 26.08
N VAL A 674 -5.99 2.01 26.83
CA VAL A 674 -6.19 2.50 28.21
C VAL A 674 -7.26 3.61 28.25
N ASP A 675 -7.27 4.54 27.28
CA ASP A 675 -8.31 5.56 27.18
C ASP A 675 -9.66 4.99 26.69
N GLY A 676 -9.65 3.94 25.86
CA GLY A 676 -10.84 3.17 25.48
C GLY A 676 -11.54 2.53 26.69
N VAL A 677 -10.78 1.88 27.59
CA VAL A 677 -11.32 1.28 28.82
C VAL A 677 -11.93 2.35 29.74
N LYS A 678 -11.22 3.48 29.97
CA LYS A 678 -11.76 4.62 30.73
C LYS A 678 -13.06 5.16 30.10
N TRP A 679 -13.10 5.26 28.77
CA TRP A 679 -14.28 5.74 28.06
C TRP A 679 -15.47 4.78 28.22
N MET A 680 -15.25 3.47 28.11
CA MET A 680 -16.29 2.47 28.32
C MET A 680 -16.83 2.48 29.77
N GLN A 681 -15.95 2.63 30.77
CA GLN A 681 -16.36 2.79 32.15
C GLN A 681 -17.30 4.00 32.33
N ALA A 682 -16.96 5.14 31.71
CA ALA A 682 -17.70 6.39 31.85
C ALA A 682 -18.93 6.57 30.93
N ASN A 683 -19.01 5.85 29.79
CA ASN A 683 -20.01 6.07 28.73
C ASN A 683 -20.75 4.80 28.27
N ALA A 684 -20.46 3.64 28.87
CA ALA A 684 -21.10 2.35 28.55
C ALA A 684 -21.34 1.45 29.78
N ASN A 685 -21.21 1.98 31.00
CA ASN A 685 -21.37 1.26 32.27
C ASN A 685 -20.51 -0.01 32.40
N VAL A 686 -19.31 0.00 31.82
CA VAL A 686 -18.41 -1.17 31.83
C VAL A 686 -17.69 -1.32 33.18
N ASP A 687 -17.59 -2.57 33.63
CA ASP A 687 -16.76 -2.96 34.75
C ASP A 687 -15.31 -3.13 34.29
N VAL A 688 -14.38 -2.35 34.86
CA VAL A 688 -12.95 -2.44 34.49
C VAL A 688 -12.32 -3.76 34.95
N GLU A 689 -12.88 -4.36 36.02
CA GLU A 689 -12.50 -5.69 36.49
C GLU A 689 -13.10 -6.83 35.65
N ARG A 690 -13.76 -6.53 34.52
CA ARG A 690 -14.35 -7.52 33.57
C ARG A 690 -14.23 -7.08 32.11
N VAL A 691 -13.05 -6.57 31.72
CA VAL A 691 -12.68 -6.28 30.32
C VAL A 691 -11.68 -7.31 29.80
N GLY A 692 -11.97 -7.92 28.64
CA GLY A 692 -11.01 -8.74 27.90
C GLY A 692 -10.52 -8.05 26.62
N THR A 693 -9.49 -8.60 25.97
CA THR A 693 -9.04 -8.12 24.65
C THR A 693 -8.65 -9.25 23.72
N TYR A 694 -8.80 -9.06 22.41
CA TYR A 694 -8.26 -9.99 21.41
C TYR A 694 -7.94 -9.29 20.09
N GLY A 695 -7.10 -9.90 19.27
CA GLY A 695 -6.84 -9.42 17.91
C GLY A 695 -5.97 -10.37 17.11
N GLY A 696 -5.99 -10.22 15.78
CA GLY A 696 -5.19 -11.01 14.85
C GLY A 696 -3.99 -10.26 14.28
N SER A 697 -2.88 -10.93 13.99
CA SER A 697 -1.70 -10.32 13.37
C SER A 697 -1.16 -9.16 14.22
N TYR A 698 -1.19 -7.92 13.73
CA TYR A 698 -0.88 -6.73 14.52
C TYR A 698 -1.76 -6.61 15.78
N GLY A 699 -3.03 -7.00 15.71
CA GLY A 699 -3.94 -7.02 16.85
C GLY A 699 -3.58 -8.09 17.89
N GLY A 700 -2.93 -9.18 17.44
CA GLY A 700 -2.39 -10.21 18.33
C GLY A 700 -1.11 -9.76 19.02
N PHE A 701 -0.26 -9.04 18.29
CA PHE A 701 0.85 -8.26 18.84
C PHE A 701 0.37 -7.25 19.90
N MET A 702 -0.69 -6.48 19.60
CA MET A 702 -1.30 -5.54 20.56
C MET A 702 -1.86 -6.23 21.79
N THR A 703 -2.45 -7.43 21.62
CA THR A 703 -2.93 -8.25 22.73
C THR A 703 -1.78 -8.68 23.65
N PHE A 704 -0.63 -9.07 23.09
CA PHE A 704 0.57 -9.32 23.89
C PHE A 704 1.09 -8.05 24.57
N MET A 705 1.25 -6.94 23.85
CA MET A 705 1.75 -5.68 24.44
C MET A 705 0.90 -5.26 25.63
N ALA A 706 -0.43 -5.18 25.47
CA ALA A 706 -1.32 -4.78 26.55
C ALA A 706 -1.22 -5.70 27.78
N LEU A 707 -1.28 -7.03 27.59
CA LEU A 707 -1.19 -7.99 28.69
C LEU A 707 0.21 -8.09 29.34
N PHE A 708 1.26 -7.58 28.68
CA PHE A 708 2.65 -7.63 29.17
C PHE A 708 3.14 -6.29 29.74
N THR A 709 2.58 -5.15 29.32
CA THR A 709 2.99 -3.81 29.79
C THR A 709 1.96 -3.13 30.67
N GLU A 710 0.67 -3.47 30.55
CA GLU A 710 -0.44 -2.94 31.36
C GLU A 710 -1.28 -4.10 31.94
N PRO A 711 -0.70 -5.01 32.75
CA PRO A 711 -1.34 -6.28 33.14
C PRO A 711 -2.62 -6.14 33.99
N GLU A 712 -2.88 -4.96 34.58
CA GLU A 712 -4.13 -4.67 35.29
C GLU A 712 -5.28 -4.26 34.34
N LEU A 713 -4.99 -3.92 33.08
CA LEU A 713 -5.96 -3.31 32.14
C LEU A 713 -7.00 -4.29 31.58
N PHE A 714 -6.60 -5.55 31.39
CA PHE A 714 -7.43 -6.60 30.80
C PHE A 714 -7.33 -7.87 31.63
N GLN A 715 -8.46 -8.52 31.90
CA GLN A 715 -8.50 -9.69 32.80
C GLN A 715 -8.23 -11.02 32.08
N ALA A 716 -8.35 -11.04 30.75
CA ALA A 716 -7.94 -12.13 29.88
C ALA A 716 -7.75 -11.61 28.44
N GLY A 717 -7.00 -12.33 27.61
CA GLY A 717 -6.99 -12.02 26.18
C GLY A 717 -6.47 -13.09 25.24
N ALA A 718 -6.79 -12.93 23.95
CA ALA A 718 -6.46 -13.88 22.90
C ALA A 718 -5.63 -13.23 21.77
N ALA A 719 -4.41 -13.71 21.60
CA ALA A 719 -3.49 -13.28 20.55
C ALA A 719 -3.56 -14.27 19.37
N LEU A 720 -4.20 -13.85 18.27
CA LEU A 720 -4.37 -14.66 17.06
C LEU A 720 -3.23 -14.35 16.09
N ARG A 721 -2.62 -15.38 15.49
CA ARG A 721 -1.53 -15.27 14.47
C ARG A 721 -0.52 -14.13 14.75
N PRO A 722 0.04 -14.03 15.97
CA PRO A 722 0.59 -12.77 16.50
C PRO A 722 2.10 -12.61 16.28
N VAL A 723 2.57 -11.37 16.11
CA VAL A 723 4.01 -11.05 16.13
C VAL A 723 4.52 -10.94 17.57
N SER A 724 5.67 -11.55 17.84
CA SER A 724 6.35 -11.54 19.14
C SER A 724 7.71 -10.82 19.10
N ASP A 725 8.34 -10.77 17.92
CA ASP A 725 9.67 -10.20 17.71
C ASP A 725 9.80 -9.64 16.29
N TRP A 726 9.77 -8.32 16.18
CA TRP A 726 9.79 -7.63 14.89
C TRP A 726 11.05 -7.88 14.05
N ALA A 727 12.16 -8.34 14.65
CA ALA A 727 13.37 -8.67 13.88
C ALA A 727 13.15 -9.85 12.92
N HIS A 728 12.09 -10.63 13.13
CA HIS A 728 11.71 -11.80 12.33
C HIS A 728 10.67 -11.49 11.23
N TYR A 729 10.04 -10.31 11.30
CA TYR A 729 9.05 -9.88 10.33
C TYR A 729 9.68 -9.35 9.03
N ASN A 730 8.86 -8.94 8.05
CA ASN A 730 9.33 -8.58 6.72
C ASN A 730 10.00 -7.18 6.69
N ALA A 731 10.98 -6.98 5.80
CA ALA A 731 11.73 -5.74 5.76
C ALA A 731 10.92 -4.50 5.33
N PRO A 732 10.15 -4.51 4.21
CA PRO A 732 9.41 -3.32 3.76
C PRO A 732 8.42 -2.76 4.79
N TYR A 733 7.77 -3.62 5.58
CA TYR A 733 6.90 -3.19 6.66
C TYR A 733 7.68 -2.66 7.86
N THR A 734 8.65 -3.45 8.34
CA THR A 734 9.26 -3.20 9.66
C THR A 734 10.30 -2.07 9.62
N SER A 735 11.08 -1.94 8.53
CA SER A 735 12.12 -0.92 8.44
C SER A 735 11.58 0.50 8.25
N ASN A 736 10.32 0.64 7.85
CA ASN A 736 9.60 1.92 7.91
C ASN A 736 9.42 2.39 9.36
N ILE A 737 8.97 1.51 10.25
CA ILE A 737 8.47 1.91 11.58
C ILE A 737 9.58 1.84 12.65
N LEU A 738 10.48 0.84 12.57
CA LEU A 738 11.51 0.58 13.58
C LEU A 738 12.94 0.76 13.04
N ASN A 739 13.12 1.25 11.80
CA ASN A 739 14.39 1.22 11.06
C ASN A 739 14.93 -0.24 10.92
N HIS A 740 16.18 -0.44 10.49
CA HIS A 740 16.80 -1.78 10.50
C HIS A 740 17.43 -2.10 11.86
N PRO A 741 17.40 -3.37 12.33
CA PRO A 741 17.85 -3.73 13.68
C PRO A 741 19.38 -3.71 13.88
N ASP A 742 20.16 -3.57 12.80
CA ASP A 742 21.60 -3.30 12.86
C ASP A 742 21.93 -1.79 12.99
N VAL A 743 20.94 -0.92 12.77
CA VAL A 743 21.03 0.53 12.96
C VAL A 743 20.35 0.99 14.25
N ASP A 744 19.21 0.37 14.59
CA ASP A 744 18.33 0.81 15.69
C ASP A 744 17.78 -0.34 16.57
N PRO A 745 18.63 -1.20 17.15
CA PRO A 745 18.17 -2.29 18.02
C PRO A 745 17.33 -1.82 19.22
N ILE A 746 17.52 -0.57 19.69
CA ILE A 746 16.66 0.04 20.73
C ILE A 746 15.18 0.04 20.34
N ALA A 747 14.84 0.33 19.08
CA ALA A 747 13.45 0.35 18.62
C ALA A 747 12.80 -1.06 18.66
N TYR A 748 13.58 -2.09 18.35
CA TYR A 748 13.12 -3.48 18.36
C TYR A 748 12.88 -3.99 19.79
N GLU A 749 13.76 -3.64 20.74
CA GLU A 749 13.59 -3.96 22.16
C GLU A 749 12.40 -3.22 22.78
N ARG A 750 12.17 -1.95 22.41
CA ARG A 750 10.99 -1.16 22.85
C ARG A 750 9.66 -1.69 22.33
N SER A 751 9.66 -2.45 21.23
CA SER A 751 8.44 -2.74 20.46
C SER A 751 8.12 -4.23 20.29
N SER A 752 8.93 -5.14 20.84
CA SER A 752 8.76 -6.59 20.64
C SER A 752 8.29 -7.27 21.94
N PRO A 753 7.08 -7.89 21.99
CA PRO A 753 6.51 -8.44 23.21
C PRO A 753 7.39 -9.44 23.97
N ILE A 754 8.30 -10.14 23.29
CA ILE A 754 9.22 -11.09 23.91
C ILE A 754 10.14 -10.47 25.00
N TYR A 755 10.35 -9.16 25.00
CA TYR A 755 11.09 -8.41 26.04
C TYR A 755 10.25 -7.99 27.24
N PHE A 756 8.93 -8.19 27.20
CA PHE A 756 7.99 -7.79 28.25
C PHE A 756 7.23 -8.99 28.87
N ALA A 757 7.46 -10.21 28.37
CA ALA A 757 6.71 -11.42 28.74
C ALA A 757 6.70 -11.73 30.26
N GLU A 758 7.64 -11.21 31.05
CA GLU A 758 7.62 -11.21 32.51
C GLU A 758 6.39 -10.53 33.12
N GLY A 759 5.73 -9.60 32.42
CA GLY A 759 4.53 -8.90 32.86
C GLY A 759 3.22 -9.70 32.75
N LEU A 760 3.21 -10.91 32.16
CA LEU A 760 1.97 -11.69 32.03
C LEU A 760 1.41 -12.11 33.41
N GLU A 761 0.26 -11.58 33.81
CA GLU A 761 -0.42 -11.90 35.08
C GLU A 761 -1.86 -12.43 34.89
N LYS A 762 -2.29 -12.66 33.64
CA LYS A 762 -3.70 -12.86 33.26
C LYS A 762 -3.84 -13.92 32.16
N PRO A 763 -4.92 -14.72 32.12
CA PRO A 763 -5.13 -15.77 31.12
C PRO A 763 -4.96 -15.34 29.66
N LEU A 764 -3.96 -15.92 29.00
CA LEU A 764 -3.59 -15.67 27.61
C LEU A 764 -3.82 -16.89 26.72
N LEU A 765 -4.65 -16.73 25.68
CA LEU A 765 -4.80 -17.72 24.60
C LEU A 765 -3.96 -17.32 23.38
N ILE A 766 -3.06 -18.18 22.93
CA ILE A 766 -2.28 -17.98 21.70
C ILE A 766 -2.83 -18.89 20.59
N ASN A 767 -3.41 -18.30 19.53
CA ASN A 767 -3.88 -19.05 18.36
C ASN A 767 -2.84 -18.98 17.22
N ALA A 768 -2.26 -20.13 16.86
CA ALA A 768 -0.99 -20.20 16.12
C ALA A 768 -1.10 -21.05 14.83
N PRO A 769 -1.26 -20.43 13.65
CA PRO A 769 -1.11 -21.13 12.35
C PRO A 769 0.31 -21.67 12.16
N MET A 770 0.43 -22.91 11.68
CA MET A 770 1.73 -23.57 11.47
C MET A 770 2.33 -23.32 10.08
N VAL A 771 1.50 -23.05 9.06
CA VAL A 771 1.93 -22.78 7.68
C VAL A 771 1.74 -21.30 7.30
N ASP A 772 1.94 -20.41 8.28
CA ASP A 772 1.92 -18.96 8.14
C ASP A 772 3.19 -18.43 7.47
N ASP A 773 3.05 -17.96 6.22
CA ASP A 773 4.12 -17.40 5.39
C ASP A 773 4.34 -15.90 5.62
N ASN A 774 3.51 -15.25 6.45
CA ASN A 774 3.62 -13.84 6.79
C ASN A 774 4.21 -13.62 8.20
N VAL A 775 3.53 -14.11 9.24
CA VAL A 775 3.97 -14.12 10.65
C VAL A 775 4.37 -15.56 10.99
N PHE A 776 5.65 -15.88 10.78
CA PHE A 776 6.14 -17.25 10.90
C PHE A 776 5.83 -17.85 12.28
N PHE A 777 5.41 -19.13 12.32
CA PHE A 777 5.20 -19.91 13.54
C PHE A 777 6.40 -19.88 14.52
N GLN A 778 7.61 -19.57 14.01
CA GLN A 778 8.82 -19.28 14.80
C GLN A 778 8.60 -18.22 15.91
N ASP A 779 7.77 -17.20 15.68
CA ASP A 779 7.46 -16.15 16.66
C ASP A 779 6.77 -16.75 17.91
N VAL A 780 5.66 -17.48 17.71
CA VAL A 780 4.95 -18.15 18.80
C VAL A 780 5.84 -19.14 19.52
N VAL A 781 6.61 -19.97 18.80
CA VAL A 781 7.52 -20.96 19.42
C VAL A 781 8.55 -20.29 20.34
N ARG A 782 9.10 -19.13 19.94
CA ARG A 782 10.07 -18.38 20.76
C ARG A 782 9.42 -17.73 21.98
N LEU A 783 8.21 -17.18 21.84
CA LEU A 783 7.50 -16.58 22.97
C LEU A 783 7.04 -17.64 23.98
N VAL A 784 6.52 -18.79 23.52
CA VAL A 784 6.13 -19.91 24.39
C VAL A 784 7.34 -20.43 25.18
N GLN A 785 8.51 -20.58 24.56
CA GLN A 785 9.73 -20.95 25.27
C GLN A 785 10.12 -19.89 26.33
N ARG A 786 10.00 -18.59 26.01
CA ARG A 786 10.26 -17.49 26.95
C ARG A 786 9.27 -17.48 28.13
N LEU A 787 8.00 -17.80 27.92
CA LEU A 787 6.99 -17.91 28.98
C LEU A 787 7.25 -19.11 29.90
N ILE A 788 7.70 -20.24 29.35
CA ILE A 788 8.13 -21.42 30.13
C ILE A 788 9.36 -21.09 30.99
N GLU A 789 10.36 -20.38 30.43
CA GLU A 789 11.55 -19.92 31.16
C GLU A 789 11.27 -18.85 32.22
N LEU A 790 10.09 -18.23 32.18
CA LEU A 790 9.58 -17.28 33.16
C LEU A 790 8.61 -17.91 34.17
N GLU A 791 8.42 -19.23 34.13
CA GLU A 791 7.52 -20.00 35.01
C GLU A 791 6.07 -19.45 35.00
N LYS A 792 5.60 -18.96 33.85
CA LYS A 792 4.22 -18.48 33.68
C LYS A 792 3.23 -19.64 33.53
N GLU A 793 2.17 -19.64 34.32
CA GLU A 793 1.16 -20.71 34.35
C GLU A 793 -0.09 -20.37 33.51
N ASP A 794 -0.52 -19.11 33.48
CA ASP A 794 -1.78 -18.66 32.86
C ASP A 794 -1.72 -18.45 31.34
N PHE A 795 -1.23 -19.43 30.57
CA PHE A 795 -1.29 -19.38 29.11
C PHE A 795 -1.61 -20.72 28.42
N GLU A 796 -2.44 -20.67 27.37
CA GLU A 796 -2.70 -21.78 26.45
C GLU A 796 -2.18 -21.48 25.04
N THR A 797 -1.82 -22.51 24.27
CA THR A 797 -1.48 -22.38 22.85
C THR A 797 -2.26 -23.38 22.01
N ALA A 798 -3.12 -22.86 21.11
CA ALA A 798 -3.86 -23.64 20.13
C ALA A 798 -3.14 -23.57 18.78
N ILE A 799 -2.72 -24.73 18.25
CA ILE A 799 -2.04 -24.82 16.95
C ILE A 799 -3.03 -25.12 15.83
N PHE A 800 -2.83 -24.51 14.65
CA PHE A 800 -3.66 -24.69 13.47
C PHE A 800 -2.80 -25.24 12.31
N PRO A 801 -2.72 -26.58 12.13
CA PRO A 801 -1.68 -27.20 11.30
C PRO A 801 -1.75 -26.95 9.79
N VAL A 802 -2.92 -26.53 9.30
CA VAL A 802 -3.21 -26.36 7.85
C VAL A 802 -3.45 -24.90 7.45
N GLU A 803 -3.46 -23.97 8.41
CA GLU A 803 -3.83 -22.59 8.14
C GLU A 803 -2.60 -21.72 7.84
N PRO A 804 -2.64 -20.88 6.78
CA PRO A 804 -1.72 -19.77 6.59
C PRO A 804 -2.20 -18.54 7.37
N HIS A 805 -1.59 -17.38 7.14
CA HIS A 805 -1.92 -16.15 7.87
C HIS A 805 -3.41 -15.76 7.77
N GLY A 806 -3.98 -15.86 6.58
CA GLY A 806 -5.42 -15.73 6.37
C GLY A 806 -6.08 -17.11 6.45
N PHE A 807 -6.69 -17.45 7.59
CA PHE A 807 -7.35 -18.74 7.78
C PHE A 807 -8.39 -19.00 6.67
N VAL A 808 -8.36 -20.20 6.10
CA VAL A 808 -9.19 -20.63 4.98
C VAL A 808 -10.31 -21.57 5.43
N GLN A 809 -10.04 -22.51 6.34
CA GLN A 809 -11.06 -23.52 6.69
C GLN A 809 -12.09 -22.97 7.69
N PRO A 810 -13.40 -23.06 7.41
CA PRO A 810 -14.46 -22.66 8.37
C PRO A 810 -14.39 -23.41 9.70
N SER A 811 -13.85 -24.63 9.72
CA SER A 811 -13.60 -25.40 10.95
C SER A 811 -12.56 -24.78 11.87
N SER A 812 -11.51 -24.18 11.29
CA SER A 812 -10.41 -23.55 12.03
C SER A 812 -10.82 -22.20 12.58
N TRP A 813 -11.52 -21.38 11.79
CA TRP A 813 -12.20 -20.17 12.27
C TRP A 813 -13.15 -20.48 13.44
N LEU A 814 -13.93 -21.56 13.34
CA LEU A 814 -14.88 -21.95 14.37
C LEU A 814 -14.20 -22.46 15.65
N ASP A 815 -13.05 -23.14 15.57
CA ASP A 815 -12.30 -23.57 16.76
C ASP A 815 -11.56 -22.39 17.43
N GLU A 816 -10.89 -21.52 16.64
CA GLU A 816 -10.26 -20.27 17.11
C GLU A 816 -11.27 -19.43 17.92
N TYR A 817 -12.43 -19.14 17.34
CA TYR A 817 -13.43 -18.31 18.00
C TYR A 817 -14.20 -19.02 19.13
N ARG A 818 -14.33 -20.35 19.14
CA ARG A 818 -14.87 -21.09 20.29
C ARG A 818 -13.96 -21.00 21.52
N ARG A 819 -12.64 -21.00 21.31
CA ARG A 819 -11.66 -20.82 22.40
C ARG A 819 -11.69 -19.39 22.94
N ILE A 820 -11.76 -18.39 22.07
CA ILE A 820 -11.89 -16.97 22.44
C ILE A 820 -13.19 -16.75 23.24
N TYR A 821 -14.31 -17.30 22.77
CA TYR A 821 -15.59 -17.23 23.49
C TYR A 821 -15.52 -17.88 24.87
N LYS A 822 -14.95 -19.11 24.96
CA LYS A 822 -14.74 -19.81 26.24
C LYS A 822 -13.87 -19.00 27.21
N LEU A 823 -12.77 -18.41 26.72
CA LEU A 823 -11.86 -17.59 27.52
C LEU A 823 -12.60 -16.40 28.18
N PHE A 824 -13.48 -15.72 27.44
CA PHE A 824 -14.26 -14.61 27.97
C PHE A 824 -15.38 -15.05 28.93
N GLU A 825 -16.06 -16.16 28.65
CA GLU A 825 -17.09 -16.70 29.56
C GLU A 825 -16.54 -17.26 30.88
N GLU A 826 -15.26 -17.68 30.92
CA GLU A 826 -14.62 -18.21 32.13
C GLU A 826 -13.93 -17.13 32.99
N ASN A 827 -13.60 -15.96 32.45
CA ASN A 827 -12.74 -14.96 33.11
C ASN A 827 -13.33 -13.54 33.22
N LEU A 828 -14.48 -13.26 32.58
CA LEU A 828 -15.21 -11.99 32.65
C LEU A 828 -16.61 -12.18 33.25
#